data_AF-A0A6M3ITU7-F1
#
_entry.id   AF-A0A6M3ITU7-F1
#
_cell.length_a   1.000
_cell.length_b   1.000
_cell.length_c   1.000
_cell.angle_alpha   90.00
_cell.angle_beta   90.00
_cell.angle_gamma   90.00
#
_symmetry.space_group_name_H-M   'P 1'
#
loop_
_entity.id
_entity.type
_entity.pdbx_description
1 polymer ?
#
loop_
_entity_poly.entity_id
_entity_poly.type
_entity_poly.pdbx_seq_one_letter_code
_entity_poly.pdbx_strand_id
1 'polypeptide(L)'
;MIDSIISQKTEQWITELDSRSSNKVFSEIPATLDDFLYSGAYLNLPKLSDKQYEFVENGTFIYNDKEIKELNWKPLRRVGELVAFWGKGCFTGDTKISLMNGQELSFKELVAEYKDKEFEVLSYDIKTGKEVRGKASNPRITKHVNELTYIKLYNGNEFKCTLNHLLLLSDNTYKQACNCVIGDKIQRAYDKGLEIVQIGTLKCNAVPVYDITVEKYNNFALSSGVFVHNSGKDYCSAIIQSRIAYLLLCLNCPQVYYNQSHITGIDMLNMAYNSEQAQDVFFKTLSSLVDSCHWFSDKCHVGPDYIEFNKKVTAYSGNSFEEAFEGKNLFVCVLDEISAFKTKQELEQMNLRRLRAPRYSAESVYDMAKSSIESRFGNGIGKLISLSFPRFKNDYIQQLYAAGKKEIEERGDKSTVFVSFGTTWDINPNKKRADFDDEFRKNPERAESRYGCNPSSVEGGYFRNKTAIALSFPIIPKELVPSTDDRFPILKDWFVAKHNALCSIHIDLGLKHDKAGFCMSHVDSLVDKIVKDEVRGTTVTKLPIVVVDLLTSFIAPINGEIDFSLIRMLIGELINRGFRIGIVSLDSWQSTDFIQMISKLGIETKTRSVDRNTNAYDCLKELAYDGRLKGYSYIRVIETPAGVIKVNEIIDEIYNLVLIGGRKVEHPALGSKDVSDSCAGSIQGAIEIGFSSFSVDDVHVSADRESVSSKDDFSDREFLNKVSDDYFTG
;
A
#
# COMPACT_ATOMS: atom_id res chain seq x y z
N MET A 1 56.30 27.65 23.53
CA MET A 1 57.01 26.43 23.99
C MET A 1 56.01 25.33 24.32
N ILE A 2 55.04 25.56 25.21
CA ILE A 2 53.94 24.62 25.48
C ILE A 2 53.19 24.24 24.19
N ASP A 3 52.84 25.21 23.34
CA ASP A 3 52.10 24.93 22.08
C ASP A 3 52.90 24.09 21.09
N SER A 4 54.24 24.22 21.10
CA SER A 4 55.14 23.39 20.30
C SER A 4 55.24 21.96 20.86
N ILE A 5 55.20 21.79 22.18
CA ILE A 5 55.15 20.48 22.84
C ILE A 5 53.78 19.82 22.60
N ILE A 6 52.69 20.59 22.61
CA ILE A 6 51.35 20.10 22.26
C ILE A 6 51.33 19.68 20.79
N SER A 7 51.75 20.55 19.85
CA SER A 7 51.78 20.22 18.42
C SER A 7 52.64 18.99 18.12
N GLN A 8 53.85 18.89 18.68
CA GLN A 8 54.70 17.70 18.52
C GLN A 8 54.09 16.44 19.14
N LYS A 9 53.45 16.55 20.32
CA LYS A 9 52.73 15.39 20.90
C LYS A 9 51.52 15.00 20.06
N THR A 10 50.79 15.95 19.49
CA THR A 10 49.64 15.68 18.62
C THR A 10 50.09 15.04 17.30
N GLU A 11 51.16 15.51 16.68
CA GLU A 11 51.77 14.87 15.51
C GLU A 11 52.30 13.47 15.84
N GLN A 12 52.96 13.26 16.98
CA GLN A 12 53.35 11.91 17.44
C GLN A 12 52.13 11.02 17.65
N TRP A 13 51.05 11.51 18.27
CA TRP A 13 49.83 10.72 18.52
C TRP A 13 49.11 10.34 17.22
N ILE A 14 49.03 11.26 16.26
CA ILE A 14 48.50 10.99 14.92
C ILE A 14 49.38 9.95 14.21
N THR A 15 50.71 10.07 14.31
CA THR A 15 51.64 9.08 13.74
C THR A 15 51.54 7.70 14.43
N GLU A 16 51.29 7.64 15.75
CA GLU A 16 51.02 6.40 16.51
C GLU A 16 49.64 5.79 16.21
N LEU A 17 48.66 6.61 15.78
CA LEU A 17 47.36 6.14 15.28
C LEU A 17 47.47 5.58 13.86
N ASP A 18 48.14 6.29 12.95
CA ASP A 18 48.33 5.86 11.55
C ASP A 18 49.21 4.60 11.43
N SER A 19 50.21 4.47 12.31
CA SER A 19 51.11 3.31 12.37
C SER A 19 50.51 2.05 13.01
N ARG A 20 49.23 2.06 13.41
CA ARG A 20 48.52 0.82 13.73
C ARG A 20 48.47 -0.07 12.48
N SER A 21 49.10 -1.22 12.57
CA SER A 21 49.03 -2.26 11.55
C SER A 21 47.61 -2.78 11.39
N SER A 22 47.21 -2.99 10.12
CA SER A 22 45.92 -3.51 9.66
C SER A 22 45.38 -4.69 10.47
N ASN A 23 46.28 -5.59 10.88
CA ASN A 23 46.06 -6.76 11.75
C ASN A 23 45.47 -6.44 13.14
N LYS A 24 45.17 -5.18 13.48
CA LYS A 24 44.51 -4.75 14.73
C LYS A 24 43.15 -4.07 14.54
N VAL A 25 42.69 -3.79 13.32
CA VAL A 25 41.38 -3.15 13.10
C VAL A 25 40.26 -4.17 13.14
N PHE A 26 40.45 -5.31 12.46
CA PHE A 26 39.47 -6.37 12.34
C PHE A 26 39.64 -7.44 13.43
N SER A 27 38.52 -7.93 13.97
CA SER A 27 38.47 -9.20 14.70
C SER A 27 38.31 -10.40 13.75
N GLU A 28 37.71 -10.16 12.59
CA GLU A 28 37.50 -11.14 11.53
C GLU A 28 37.66 -10.43 10.17
N ILE A 29 38.35 -11.05 9.21
CA ILE A 29 38.49 -10.46 7.88
C ILE A 29 37.13 -10.52 7.17
N PRO A 30 36.55 -9.38 6.76
CA PRO A 30 35.24 -9.37 6.13
C PRO A 30 35.29 -10.03 4.75
N ALA A 31 34.32 -10.88 4.46
CA ALA A 31 34.13 -11.49 3.15
C ALA A 31 33.67 -10.45 2.11
N THR A 32 33.89 -10.74 0.82
CA THR A 32 33.45 -9.86 -0.27
C THR A 32 31.93 -9.68 -0.30
N LEU A 33 31.42 -8.75 -1.11
CA LEU A 33 29.97 -8.59 -1.25
C LEU A 33 29.32 -9.83 -1.89
N ASP A 34 29.91 -10.33 -2.98
CA ASP A 34 29.46 -11.57 -3.64
C ASP A 34 29.48 -12.77 -2.69
N ASP A 35 30.54 -12.95 -1.90
CA ASP A 35 30.60 -14.03 -0.90
C ASP A 35 29.49 -13.89 0.14
N PHE A 36 29.27 -12.68 0.68
CA PHE A 36 28.24 -12.49 1.70
C PHE A 36 26.82 -12.67 1.18
N LEU A 37 26.56 -12.20 -0.05
CA LEU A 37 25.26 -12.37 -0.69
C LEU A 37 25.02 -13.83 -1.07
N TYR A 38 26.00 -14.51 -1.69
CA TYR A 38 25.76 -15.74 -2.44
C TYR A 38 26.42 -17.00 -1.86
N SER A 39 27.37 -16.89 -0.92
CA SER A 39 28.04 -18.06 -0.32
C SER A 39 27.20 -18.74 0.76
N GLY A 40 27.37 -20.06 0.85
CA GLY A 40 26.80 -20.89 1.90
C GLY A 40 27.27 -20.56 3.33
N ALA A 41 28.34 -19.80 3.49
CA ALA A 41 28.79 -19.28 4.79
C ALA A 41 27.91 -18.14 5.34
N TYR A 42 27.18 -17.44 4.47
CA TYR A 42 26.47 -16.20 4.80
C TYR A 42 24.99 -16.27 4.39
N LEU A 43 24.49 -15.31 3.60
CA LEU A 43 23.07 -15.24 3.25
C LEU A 43 22.66 -16.35 2.27
N ASN A 44 23.47 -16.64 1.25
CA ASN A 44 23.14 -17.56 0.14
C ASN A 44 21.79 -17.22 -0.51
N LEU A 45 21.73 -16.01 -1.05
CA LEU A 45 20.63 -15.49 -1.83
C LEU A 45 20.75 -15.94 -3.29
N PRO A 46 19.66 -15.92 -4.07
CA PRO A 46 19.78 -15.91 -5.52
C PRO A 46 20.42 -14.61 -6.02
N LYS A 47 20.95 -14.65 -7.24
CA LYS A 47 21.60 -13.50 -7.87
C LYS A 47 20.61 -12.32 -8.03
N LEU A 48 21.02 -11.15 -7.54
CA LEU A 48 20.25 -9.91 -7.66
C LEU A 48 20.29 -9.37 -9.11
N SER A 49 19.32 -8.52 -9.51
CA SER A 49 19.44 -7.76 -10.77
C SER A 49 20.56 -6.74 -10.68
N ASP A 50 21.14 -6.31 -11.80
CA ASP A 50 22.29 -5.39 -11.82
C ASP A 50 22.02 -4.10 -11.01
N LYS A 51 20.83 -3.52 -11.13
CA LYS A 51 20.42 -2.33 -10.34
C LYS A 51 20.17 -2.63 -8.86
N GLN A 52 19.71 -3.83 -8.53
CA GLN A 52 19.59 -4.26 -7.13
C GLN A 52 20.96 -4.46 -6.51
N TYR A 53 21.89 -5.09 -7.23
CA TYR A 53 23.27 -5.29 -6.82
C TYR A 53 24.00 -3.95 -6.66
N GLU A 54 23.93 -3.05 -7.65
CA GLU A 54 24.54 -1.70 -7.60
C GLU A 54 24.04 -0.90 -6.39
N PHE A 55 22.73 -0.96 -6.09
CA PHE A 55 22.15 -0.28 -4.93
C PHE A 55 22.64 -0.88 -3.60
N VAL A 56 22.78 -2.21 -3.52
CA VAL A 56 23.34 -2.89 -2.34
C VAL A 56 24.85 -2.60 -2.20
N GLU A 57 25.60 -2.57 -3.31
CA GLU A 57 27.04 -2.25 -3.33
C GLU A 57 27.30 -0.84 -2.80
N ASN A 58 26.59 0.17 -3.32
CA ASN A 58 26.67 1.55 -2.82
C ASN A 58 26.12 1.68 -1.38
N GLY A 59 25.12 0.88 -1.01
CA GLY A 59 24.50 0.91 0.32
C GLY A 59 25.38 0.34 1.43
N THR A 60 26.32 -0.56 1.13
CA THR A 60 27.02 -1.37 2.13
C THR A 60 28.48 -0.98 2.39
N PHE A 61 29.00 0.01 1.68
CA PHE A 61 30.38 0.48 1.83
C PHE A 61 30.54 1.39 3.07
N ILE A 62 31.16 0.86 4.15
CA ILE A 62 31.25 1.56 5.46
C ILE A 62 32.67 1.73 6.02
N TYR A 63 33.69 1.09 5.44
CA TYR A 63 35.08 1.23 5.89
C TYR A 63 35.79 2.41 5.22
N ASN A 64 36.90 2.83 5.82
CA ASN A 64 37.77 3.85 5.27
C ASN A 64 38.69 3.30 4.18
N ASP A 65 39.15 4.22 3.33
CA ASP A 65 39.98 3.98 2.15
C ASP A 65 41.26 3.18 2.46
N LYS A 66 41.81 3.32 3.68
CA LYS A 66 42.94 2.52 4.20
C LYS A 66 42.57 1.03 4.25
N GLU A 67 41.54 0.68 5.02
CA GLU A 67 41.13 -0.73 5.16
C GLU A 67 40.61 -1.31 3.84
N ILE A 68 39.91 -0.54 3.01
CA ILE A 68 39.45 -0.98 1.68
C ILE A 68 40.62 -1.37 0.78
N LYS A 69 41.71 -0.59 0.80
CA LYS A 69 42.96 -0.90 0.08
C LYS A 69 43.67 -2.12 0.66
N GLU A 70 43.67 -2.29 1.99
CA GLU A 70 44.27 -3.44 2.68
C GLU A 70 43.49 -4.75 2.42
N LEU A 71 42.17 -4.68 2.30
CA LEU A 71 41.29 -5.79 1.90
C LEU A 71 41.36 -6.10 0.39
N ASN A 72 42.09 -5.30 -0.39
CA ASN A 72 42.13 -5.35 -1.86
C ASN A 72 40.73 -5.30 -2.50
N TRP A 73 39.80 -4.55 -1.89
CA TRP A 73 38.47 -4.33 -2.43
C TRP A 73 38.50 -3.20 -3.45
N LYS A 74 37.57 -3.26 -4.43
CA LYS A 74 37.37 -2.19 -5.41
C LYS A 74 37.04 -0.89 -4.65
N PRO A 75 37.79 0.21 -4.84
CA PRO A 75 37.45 1.48 -4.23
C PRO A 75 36.13 1.98 -4.82
N LEU A 76 35.17 2.25 -3.95
CA LEU A 76 33.86 2.81 -4.28
C LEU A 76 33.77 4.21 -3.68
N ARG A 77 32.92 5.04 -4.28
CA ARG A 77 32.60 6.36 -3.76
C ARG A 77 31.89 6.23 -2.41
N ARG A 78 32.24 7.06 -1.44
CA ARG A 78 31.53 7.11 -0.14
C ARG A 78 30.12 7.66 -0.34
N VAL A 79 29.13 6.77 -0.26
CA VAL A 79 27.71 7.12 -0.33
C VAL A 79 27.14 7.15 1.07
N GLY A 80 26.66 8.30 1.51
CA GLY A 80 25.91 8.48 2.76
C GLY A 80 24.40 8.54 2.55
N GLU A 81 23.95 8.95 1.37
CA GLU A 81 22.52 9.10 1.03
C GLU A 81 22.18 8.23 -0.18
N LEU A 82 21.18 7.37 -0.05
CA LEU A 82 20.67 6.51 -1.12
C LEU A 82 19.19 6.84 -1.39
N VAL A 83 18.86 7.20 -2.62
CA VAL A 83 17.48 7.56 -3.03
C VAL A 83 17.02 6.63 -4.16
N ALA A 84 15.97 5.83 -3.94
CA ALA A 84 15.52 4.83 -4.92
C ALA A 84 13.99 4.62 -5.03
N PHE A 85 13.55 4.10 -6.19
CA PHE A 85 12.14 4.14 -6.61
C PHE A 85 11.76 3.05 -7.68
N TRP A 86 11.09 1.92 -7.29
CA TRP A 86 11.05 0.58 -7.99
C TRP A 86 9.69 -0.32 -7.90
N GLY A 87 9.63 -1.71 -8.01
CA GLY A 87 8.40 -2.65 -7.83
C GLY A 87 8.43 -4.27 -7.84
N LYS A 88 7.32 -5.08 -7.62
CA LYS A 88 7.20 -6.58 -7.15
C LYS A 88 6.42 -7.71 -8.02
N GLY A 89 6.34 -9.07 -7.74
CA GLY A 89 5.92 -10.26 -8.66
C GLY A 89 5.00 -11.49 -8.20
N CYS A 90 4.73 -12.61 -8.99
CA CYS A 90 3.61 -13.68 -8.82
C CYS A 90 3.67 -15.14 -9.53
N PHE A 91 2.61 -16.03 -9.47
CA PHE A 91 2.38 -17.47 -9.98
C PHE A 91 0.92 -17.91 -10.41
N THR A 92 0.57 -18.98 -11.15
CA THR A 92 -0.89 -19.38 -11.33
C THR A 92 -1.57 -20.09 -10.15
N GLY A 93 -2.91 -20.03 -10.11
CA GLY A 93 -3.73 -20.54 -9.01
C GLY A 93 -4.07 -22.03 -8.98
N ASP A 94 -3.98 -22.72 -10.11
CA ASP A 94 -4.12 -24.18 -10.27
C ASP A 94 -2.83 -24.93 -9.93
N THR A 95 -1.69 -24.24 -9.92
CA THR A 95 -0.40 -24.78 -9.53
C THR A 95 -0.42 -25.25 -8.06
N LYS A 96 0.06 -26.48 -7.83
CA LYS A 96 0.09 -27.14 -6.51
C LYS A 96 1.45 -27.08 -5.82
N ILE A 97 1.43 -27.14 -4.50
CA ILE A 97 2.55 -27.27 -3.58
C ILE A 97 2.28 -28.46 -2.66
N SER A 98 3.29 -29.31 -2.47
CA SER A 98 3.21 -30.47 -1.58
C SER A 98 3.65 -30.05 -0.18
N LEU A 99 2.73 -30.22 0.79
CA LEU A 99 2.93 -29.91 2.19
C LEU A 99 3.67 -31.06 2.89
N MET A 100 4.47 -30.74 3.91
CA MET A 100 5.23 -31.75 4.67
C MET A 100 4.35 -32.69 5.51
N ASN A 101 3.04 -32.43 5.59
CA ASN A 101 2.04 -33.32 6.19
C ASN A 101 1.44 -34.34 5.20
N GLY A 102 1.85 -34.32 3.93
CA GLY A 102 1.41 -35.24 2.88
C GLY A 102 0.21 -34.77 2.05
N GLN A 103 -0.33 -33.57 2.30
CA GLN A 103 -1.35 -32.96 1.43
C GLN A 103 -0.71 -32.27 0.22
N GLU A 104 -1.39 -32.26 -0.93
CA GLU A 104 -1.00 -31.47 -2.11
C GLU A 104 -2.08 -30.44 -2.44
N LEU A 105 -1.82 -29.19 -2.08
CA LEU A 105 -2.77 -28.08 -2.19
C LEU A 105 -2.33 -27.11 -3.28
N SER A 106 -3.28 -26.70 -4.12
CA SER A 106 -3.11 -25.58 -5.04
C SER A 106 -2.97 -24.26 -4.30
N PHE A 107 -2.43 -23.24 -4.98
CA PHE A 107 -2.51 -21.88 -4.47
C PHE A 107 -3.97 -21.39 -4.20
N LYS A 108 -5.03 -22.06 -4.72
CA LYS A 108 -6.42 -21.82 -4.23
C LYS A 108 -6.56 -22.27 -2.79
N GLU A 109 -6.22 -23.52 -2.57
CA GLU A 109 -6.51 -24.28 -1.35
C GLU A 109 -5.64 -23.75 -0.22
N LEU A 110 -4.38 -23.38 -0.50
CA LEU A 110 -3.55 -22.62 0.44
C LEU A 110 -4.15 -21.27 0.82
N VAL A 111 -4.67 -20.47 -0.13
CA VAL A 111 -5.37 -19.21 0.19
C VAL A 111 -6.65 -19.45 0.99
N ALA A 112 -7.34 -20.57 0.78
CA ALA A 112 -8.59 -20.88 1.47
C ALA A 112 -8.38 -21.43 2.88
N GLU A 113 -7.41 -22.32 3.07
CA GLU A 113 -7.21 -23.10 4.31
C GLU A 113 -6.16 -22.47 5.25
N TYR A 114 -5.18 -21.75 4.67
CA TYR A 114 -3.96 -21.26 5.34
C TYR A 114 -3.72 -19.75 5.21
N LYS A 115 -4.74 -18.95 4.83
CA LYS A 115 -4.65 -17.48 4.71
C LYS A 115 -3.92 -16.82 5.89
N ASP A 116 -4.29 -17.22 7.10
CA ASP A 116 -3.85 -16.67 8.38
C ASP A 116 -3.12 -17.72 9.24
N LYS A 117 -2.49 -18.73 8.60
CA LYS A 117 -1.81 -19.85 9.29
C LYS A 117 -0.46 -20.17 8.63
N GLU A 118 0.52 -20.53 9.44
CA GLU A 118 1.76 -21.14 8.94
C GLU A 118 1.51 -22.58 8.44
N PHE A 119 2.30 -23.01 7.47
CA PHE A 119 2.39 -24.39 6.99
C PHE A 119 3.81 -24.76 6.59
N GLU A 120 4.11 -26.05 6.54
CA GLU A 120 5.41 -26.54 6.10
C GLU A 120 5.37 -27.01 4.65
N VAL A 121 6.26 -26.45 3.82
CA VAL A 121 6.50 -26.84 2.43
C VAL A 121 7.87 -27.48 2.30
N LEU A 122 8.11 -28.23 1.22
CA LEU A 122 9.48 -28.60 0.86
C LEU A 122 10.20 -27.37 0.27
N SER A 123 11.40 -27.10 0.75
CA SER A 123 12.34 -26.10 0.22
C SER A 123 13.66 -26.78 -0.14
N TYR A 124 14.48 -26.11 -0.95
CA TYR A 124 15.81 -26.58 -1.31
C TYR A 124 16.87 -25.66 -0.74
N ASP A 125 17.75 -26.22 0.09
CA ASP A 125 18.91 -25.54 0.61
C ASP A 125 20.07 -25.62 -0.39
N ILE A 126 20.21 -24.57 -1.19
CA ILE A 126 21.29 -24.40 -2.16
C ILE A 126 22.68 -24.47 -1.49
N LYS A 127 22.79 -24.10 -0.19
CA LYS A 127 24.07 -24.18 0.57
C LYS A 127 24.55 -25.61 0.72
N THR A 128 23.64 -26.52 1.07
CA THR A 128 23.96 -27.93 1.39
C THR A 128 23.63 -28.91 0.26
N GLY A 129 22.97 -28.43 -0.81
CA GLY A 129 22.49 -29.26 -1.92
C GLY A 129 21.41 -30.26 -1.49
N LYS A 130 20.59 -29.89 -0.49
CA LYS A 130 19.61 -30.81 0.13
C LYS A 130 18.22 -30.21 0.21
N GLU A 131 17.25 -31.10 0.14
CA GLU A 131 15.85 -30.80 0.43
C GLU A 131 15.63 -30.66 1.94
N VAL A 132 14.85 -29.66 2.34
CA VAL A 132 14.67 -29.19 3.71
C VAL A 132 13.24 -28.74 3.94
N ARG A 133 12.78 -28.68 5.19
CA ARG A 133 11.44 -28.14 5.52
C ARG A 133 11.49 -26.62 5.57
N GLY A 134 10.76 -25.95 4.68
CA GLY A 134 10.53 -24.51 4.74
C GLY A 134 9.22 -24.18 5.46
N LYS A 135 9.25 -23.21 6.37
CA LYS A 135 8.02 -22.58 6.87
C LYS A 135 7.49 -21.62 5.83
N ALA A 136 6.21 -21.74 5.52
CA ALA A 136 5.49 -20.93 4.56
C ALA A 136 4.30 -20.20 5.21
N SER A 137 4.04 -18.98 4.73
CA SER A 137 3.03 -18.06 5.24
C SER A 137 2.43 -17.21 4.12
N ASN A 138 1.36 -16.47 4.43
CA ASN A 138 0.76 -15.44 3.57
C ASN A 138 0.45 -15.88 2.11
N PRO A 139 -0.30 -16.98 1.90
CA PRO A 139 -0.83 -17.33 0.59
C PRO A 139 -1.83 -16.27 0.15
N ARG A 140 -1.63 -15.70 -1.04
CA ARG A 140 -2.44 -14.56 -1.54
C ARG A 140 -2.58 -14.53 -3.05
N ILE A 141 -3.65 -13.93 -3.56
CA ILE A 141 -3.73 -13.45 -4.95
C ILE A 141 -2.90 -12.16 -5.03
N THR A 142 -2.03 -12.07 -6.04
CA THR A 142 -1.11 -10.93 -6.22
C THR A 142 -1.43 -10.08 -7.46
N LYS A 143 -1.91 -10.67 -8.57
CA LYS A 143 -2.52 -9.95 -9.72
C LYS A 143 -3.36 -10.90 -10.59
N HIS A 144 -3.80 -10.47 -11.77
CA HIS A 144 -4.29 -11.35 -12.85
C HIS A 144 -3.43 -11.12 -14.10
N VAL A 145 -3.35 -12.09 -15.02
CA VAL A 145 -2.54 -11.99 -16.26
C VAL A 145 -3.25 -12.61 -17.47
N ASN A 146 -2.93 -12.08 -18.65
CA ASN A 146 -3.46 -12.55 -19.93
C ASN A 146 -2.45 -13.38 -20.75
N GLU A 147 -1.21 -13.53 -20.26
CA GLU A 147 -0.20 -14.42 -20.82
C GLU A 147 0.56 -15.16 -19.72
N LEU A 148 0.83 -16.44 -19.94
CA LEU A 148 1.47 -17.36 -19.01
C LEU A 148 2.53 -18.19 -19.76
N THR A 149 3.63 -18.51 -19.09
CA THR A 149 4.51 -19.58 -19.57
C THR A 149 4.00 -20.91 -19.04
N TYR A 150 3.65 -21.80 -19.97
CA TYR A 150 3.39 -23.21 -19.72
C TYR A 150 4.68 -24.00 -19.86
N ILE A 151 4.96 -24.86 -18.88
CA ILE A 151 6.14 -25.73 -18.88
C ILE A 151 5.66 -27.15 -18.61
N LYS A 152 5.98 -28.06 -19.54
CA LYS A 152 5.86 -29.50 -19.35
C LYS A 152 7.21 -30.12 -19.13
N LEU A 153 7.23 -31.06 -18.20
CA LEU A 153 8.41 -31.70 -17.68
C LEU A 153 8.49 -33.17 -18.12
N TYR A 154 9.69 -33.73 -18.15
CA TYR A 154 9.95 -35.09 -18.63
C TYR A 154 9.15 -36.18 -17.89
N ASN A 155 8.86 -35.98 -16.60
CA ASN A 155 8.02 -36.89 -15.81
C ASN A 155 6.51 -36.79 -16.12
N GLY A 156 6.11 -35.99 -17.11
CA GLY A 156 4.72 -35.76 -17.51
C GLY A 156 4.03 -34.61 -16.77
N ASN A 157 4.60 -34.12 -15.66
CA ASN A 157 4.05 -33.01 -14.90
C ASN A 157 4.11 -31.69 -15.69
N GLU A 158 3.19 -30.79 -15.38
CA GLU A 158 3.14 -29.46 -15.98
C GLU A 158 2.80 -28.41 -14.93
N PHE A 159 3.20 -27.17 -15.18
CA PHE A 159 2.79 -26.01 -14.39
C PHE A 159 2.74 -24.75 -15.26
N LYS A 160 2.00 -23.75 -14.80
CA LYS A 160 1.83 -22.46 -15.47
C LYS A 160 2.30 -21.36 -14.52
N CYS A 161 3.12 -20.45 -15.02
CA CYS A 161 3.63 -19.35 -14.22
C CYS A 161 3.62 -18.06 -15.04
N THR A 162 3.76 -16.91 -14.38
CA THR A 162 4.00 -15.68 -15.13
C THR A 162 5.34 -15.82 -15.85
N LEU A 163 5.46 -15.22 -17.05
CA LEU A 163 6.63 -15.34 -17.93
C LEU A 163 7.98 -15.16 -17.20
N ASN A 164 7.97 -14.33 -16.18
CA ASN A 164 9.12 -13.92 -15.40
C ASN A 164 9.39 -14.71 -14.12
N HIS A 165 8.65 -15.77 -13.84
CA HIS A 165 8.87 -16.56 -12.64
C HIS A 165 10.24 -17.27 -12.71
N LEU A 166 11.00 -17.23 -11.61
CA LEU A 166 12.34 -17.84 -11.54
C LEU A 166 12.26 -19.32 -11.15
N LEU A 167 12.85 -20.16 -11.97
CA LEU A 167 12.97 -21.61 -11.76
C LEU A 167 14.41 -21.91 -11.36
N LEU A 168 14.60 -22.67 -10.28
CA LEU A 168 15.92 -23.17 -9.90
C LEU A 168 16.32 -24.30 -10.85
N LEU A 169 17.53 -24.24 -11.41
CA LEU A 169 18.12 -25.23 -12.29
C LEU A 169 18.99 -26.23 -11.52
N SER A 170 19.27 -27.40 -12.12
CA SER A 170 20.06 -28.47 -11.50
C SER A 170 21.55 -28.11 -11.26
N ASP A 171 22.01 -26.95 -11.73
CA ASP A 171 23.32 -26.36 -11.43
C ASP A 171 23.26 -25.32 -10.29
N ASN A 172 22.12 -25.26 -9.58
CA ASN A 172 21.76 -24.30 -8.54
C ASN A 172 21.63 -22.83 -9.01
N THR A 173 21.58 -22.55 -10.32
CA THR A 173 21.29 -21.21 -10.85
C THR A 173 19.79 -20.98 -11.05
N TYR A 174 19.34 -19.73 -11.13
CA TYR A 174 17.93 -19.41 -11.45
C TYR A 174 17.77 -18.92 -12.88
N LYS A 175 16.76 -19.44 -13.59
CA LYS A 175 16.39 -19.04 -14.96
C LYS A 175 14.92 -18.65 -15.03
N GLN A 176 14.59 -17.59 -15.76
CA GLN A 176 13.19 -17.16 -15.94
C GLN A 176 12.45 -18.17 -16.81
N ALA A 177 11.20 -18.48 -16.46
CA ALA A 177 10.35 -19.39 -17.21
C ALA A 177 10.34 -19.09 -18.73
N CYS A 178 10.10 -17.84 -19.15
CA CYS A 178 10.07 -17.47 -20.57
C CYS A 178 11.41 -17.58 -21.32
N ASN A 179 12.54 -17.63 -20.58
CA ASN A 179 13.88 -17.76 -21.15
C ASN A 179 14.37 -19.21 -21.09
N CYS A 180 13.62 -20.12 -20.47
CA CYS A 180 13.94 -21.54 -20.48
C CYS A 180 13.67 -22.15 -21.86
N VAL A 181 14.38 -23.22 -22.17
CA VAL A 181 14.31 -23.95 -23.44
C VAL A 181 14.11 -25.43 -23.18
N ILE A 182 13.60 -26.14 -24.19
CA ILE A 182 13.55 -27.61 -24.16
C ILE A 182 14.99 -28.13 -23.97
N GLY A 183 15.19 -29.02 -23.00
CA GLY A 183 16.51 -29.51 -22.58
C GLY A 183 17.11 -28.84 -21.33
N ASP A 184 16.53 -27.74 -20.83
CA ASP A 184 16.96 -27.17 -19.54
C ASP A 184 16.64 -28.15 -18.40
N LYS A 185 17.63 -28.37 -17.52
CA LYS A 185 17.52 -29.26 -16.35
C LYS A 185 17.18 -28.44 -15.13
N ILE A 186 15.99 -28.67 -14.59
CA ILE A 186 15.41 -27.97 -13.45
C ILE A 186 15.77 -28.71 -12.15
N GLN A 187 16.01 -27.97 -11.06
CA GLN A 187 16.24 -28.53 -9.74
C GLN A 187 14.99 -29.25 -9.25
N ARG A 188 15.18 -30.51 -8.89
CA ARG A 188 14.11 -31.47 -8.62
C ARG A 188 13.97 -31.75 -7.12
N ALA A 189 12.73 -31.99 -6.71
CA ALA A 189 12.41 -32.66 -5.46
C ALA A 189 12.32 -34.19 -5.63
N TYR A 190 12.84 -34.92 -4.64
CA TYR A 190 12.74 -36.36 -4.37
C TYR A 190 13.57 -37.35 -5.21
N ASP A 191 14.07 -37.03 -6.41
CA ASP A 191 15.16 -37.80 -7.08
C ASP A 191 15.79 -37.03 -8.28
N LYS A 192 16.64 -37.66 -9.12
CA LYS A 192 17.36 -37.01 -10.22
C LYS A 192 16.56 -36.83 -11.52
N GLY A 193 16.74 -35.67 -12.14
CA GLY A 193 16.39 -35.40 -13.54
C GLY A 193 14.95 -34.93 -13.76
N LEU A 194 14.74 -33.62 -13.74
CA LEU A 194 13.56 -32.97 -14.30
C LEU A 194 14.02 -32.07 -15.47
N GLU A 195 13.69 -32.47 -16.69
CA GLU A 195 14.04 -31.74 -17.91
C GLU A 195 12.78 -31.11 -18.52
N ILE A 196 12.89 -29.90 -19.06
CA ILE A 196 11.80 -29.29 -19.82
C ILE A 196 11.68 -30.03 -21.16
N VAL A 197 10.53 -30.66 -21.40
CA VAL A 197 10.22 -31.33 -22.67
C VAL A 197 9.29 -30.51 -23.56
N GLN A 198 8.57 -29.54 -23.00
CA GLN A 198 7.75 -28.61 -23.75
C GLN A 198 7.68 -27.27 -23.01
N ILE A 199 7.81 -26.17 -23.74
CA ILE A 199 7.62 -24.82 -23.21
C ILE A 199 6.94 -23.93 -24.23
N GLY A 200 6.07 -23.03 -23.77
CA GLY A 200 5.41 -22.07 -24.64
C GLY A 200 4.63 -21.01 -23.88
N THR A 201 4.33 -19.91 -24.58
CA THR A 201 3.46 -18.85 -24.06
C THR A 201 2.00 -19.18 -24.37
N LEU A 202 1.20 -19.41 -23.33
CA LEU A 202 -0.25 -19.44 -23.42
C LEU A 202 -0.79 -18.02 -23.35
N LYS A 203 -1.60 -17.62 -24.34
CA LYS A 203 -2.49 -16.47 -24.21
C LYS A 203 -3.80 -16.94 -23.58
N CYS A 204 -4.25 -16.23 -22.55
CA CYS A 204 -5.40 -16.62 -21.74
C CYS A 204 -6.26 -15.41 -21.36
N ASN A 205 -7.53 -15.65 -21.05
CA ASN A 205 -8.39 -14.62 -20.47
C ASN A 205 -8.08 -14.49 -18.97
N ALA A 206 -7.61 -13.32 -18.53
CA ALA A 206 -7.47 -12.85 -17.15
C ALA A 206 -7.39 -13.93 -16.05
N VAL A 207 -6.28 -14.69 -16.02
CA VAL A 207 -6.06 -15.75 -15.03
C VAL A 207 -5.50 -15.15 -13.74
N PRO A 208 -6.09 -15.39 -12.56
CA PRO A 208 -5.54 -14.93 -11.28
C PRO A 208 -4.21 -15.60 -10.99
N VAL A 209 -3.25 -14.79 -10.53
CA VAL A 209 -1.93 -15.23 -10.12
C VAL A 209 -1.62 -14.88 -8.66
N TYR A 210 -1.02 -15.84 -7.97
CA TYR A 210 -0.88 -16.03 -6.54
C TYR A 210 0.59 -15.95 -6.11
N ASP A 211 0.86 -15.98 -4.81
CA ASP A 211 2.19 -16.12 -4.24
C ASP A 211 2.11 -16.64 -2.78
N ILE A 212 3.20 -17.19 -2.25
CA ILE A 212 3.40 -17.50 -0.82
C ILE A 212 4.74 -16.91 -0.37
N THR A 213 4.93 -16.74 0.94
CA THR A 213 6.22 -16.34 1.52
C THR A 213 6.87 -17.53 2.21
N VAL A 214 8.17 -17.76 2.01
CA VAL A 214 8.93 -18.82 2.71
C VAL A 214 10.16 -18.24 3.40
N GLU A 215 10.15 -18.28 4.73
CA GLU A 215 10.87 -17.33 5.62
C GLU A 215 12.30 -17.75 6.00
N LYS A 216 12.93 -18.66 5.24
CA LYS A 216 14.31 -19.10 5.51
C LYS A 216 15.11 -19.42 4.26
N TYR A 217 14.54 -20.21 3.35
CA TYR A 217 15.20 -20.65 2.12
C TYR A 217 14.85 -19.76 0.92
N ASN A 218 13.87 -18.86 1.08
CA ASN A 218 13.30 -18.01 0.02
C ASN A 218 12.84 -18.75 -1.24
N ASN A 219 12.68 -20.08 -1.14
CA ASN A 219 12.21 -20.94 -2.21
C ASN A 219 11.36 -22.09 -1.67
N PHE A 220 10.54 -22.68 -2.55
CA PHE A 220 9.70 -23.84 -2.25
C PHE A 220 9.51 -24.73 -3.47
N ALA A 221 9.18 -26.00 -3.26
CA ALA A 221 8.79 -26.93 -4.31
C ALA A 221 7.30 -26.77 -4.66
N LEU A 222 7.03 -26.73 -5.96
CA LEU A 222 5.73 -27.08 -6.51
C LEU A 222 5.55 -28.61 -6.49
N SER A 223 4.33 -29.12 -6.41
CA SER A 223 4.03 -30.57 -6.53
C SER A 223 4.42 -31.15 -7.89
N SER A 224 4.64 -30.31 -8.90
CA SER A 224 5.27 -30.72 -10.16
C SER A 224 6.72 -31.22 -9.98
N GLY A 225 7.35 -30.90 -8.83
CA GLY A 225 8.68 -31.30 -8.41
C GLY A 225 9.76 -30.22 -8.56
N VAL A 226 9.38 -28.94 -8.71
CA VAL A 226 10.25 -27.83 -9.16
C VAL A 226 10.37 -26.73 -8.09
N PHE A 227 11.58 -26.21 -7.85
CA PHE A 227 11.86 -25.14 -6.87
C PHE A 227 11.87 -23.70 -7.44
N VAL A 228 11.29 -22.73 -6.71
CA VAL A 228 10.86 -21.38 -7.20
C VAL A 228 10.90 -20.26 -6.12
N HIS A 229 10.79 -18.94 -6.41
CA HIS A 229 11.28 -17.81 -5.53
C HIS A 229 10.33 -16.59 -5.20
N ASN A 230 10.62 -15.86 -4.10
CA ASN A 230 9.98 -14.63 -3.53
C ASN A 230 10.24 -13.26 -4.29
N SER A 231 9.78 -12.09 -3.79
CA SER A 231 9.88 -10.72 -4.42
C SER A 231 10.62 -9.63 -3.59
N GLY A 232 11.24 -8.59 -4.21
CA GLY A 232 12.19 -7.72 -3.45
C GLY A 232 12.42 -6.23 -3.82
N LYS A 233 11.66 -5.32 -3.18
CA LYS A 233 12.07 -3.91 -2.91
C LYS A 233 12.72 -3.83 -1.51
N ASP A 234 11.86 -4.07 -0.53
CA ASP A 234 12.09 -4.07 0.92
C ASP A 234 13.20 -5.09 1.30
N TYR A 235 13.34 -6.12 0.47
CA TYR A 235 14.45 -7.06 0.44
C TYR A 235 15.83 -6.38 0.30
N CYS A 236 16.00 -5.38 -0.58
CA CYS A 236 17.31 -4.74 -0.78
C CYS A 236 17.74 -3.88 0.43
N SER A 237 16.81 -3.15 1.08
CA SER A 237 17.10 -2.43 2.31
C SER A 237 17.39 -3.37 3.49
N ALA A 238 16.73 -4.54 3.55
CA ALA A 238 17.02 -5.57 4.54
C ALA A 238 18.41 -6.21 4.32
N ILE A 239 18.77 -6.50 3.06
CA ILE A 239 20.12 -6.94 2.69
C ILE A 239 21.16 -5.91 3.12
N ILE A 240 20.95 -4.62 2.82
CA ILE A 240 21.90 -3.55 3.19
C ILE A 240 22.09 -3.50 4.72
N GLN A 241 21.01 -3.51 5.50
CA GLN A 241 21.12 -3.51 6.97
C GLN A 241 21.84 -4.75 7.51
N SER A 242 21.51 -5.96 7.02
CA SER A 242 22.20 -7.19 7.44
C SER A 242 23.69 -7.16 7.10
N ARG A 243 24.08 -6.67 5.91
CA ARG A 243 25.49 -6.53 5.52
C ARG A 243 26.21 -5.47 6.35
N ILE A 244 25.57 -4.35 6.69
CA ILE A 244 26.17 -3.33 7.57
C ILE A 244 26.39 -3.90 8.98
N ALA A 245 25.40 -4.63 9.54
CA ALA A 245 25.56 -5.32 10.81
C ALA A 245 26.77 -6.28 10.80
N TYR A 246 26.89 -7.09 9.75
CA TYR A 246 28.04 -7.97 9.53
C TYR A 246 29.38 -7.21 9.50
N LEU A 247 29.47 -6.13 8.72
CA LEU A 247 30.71 -5.36 8.57
C LEU A 247 31.10 -4.64 9.87
N LEU A 248 30.14 -4.09 10.61
CA LEU A 248 30.39 -3.56 11.95
C LEU A 248 30.92 -4.67 12.86
N LEU A 249 30.29 -5.84 12.88
CA LEU A 249 30.72 -6.97 13.70
C LEU A 249 32.11 -7.52 13.32
N CYS A 250 32.63 -7.27 12.12
CA CYS A 250 34.01 -7.64 11.74
C CYS A 250 35.08 -6.75 12.40
N LEU A 251 34.75 -5.54 12.84
CA LEU A 251 35.67 -4.61 13.51
C LEU A 251 35.90 -4.99 14.97
N ASN A 252 37.12 -4.86 15.50
CA ASN A 252 37.42 -5.15 16.91
C ASN A 252 36.56 -4.32 17.87
N CYS A 253 36.39 -3.03 17.58
CA CYS A 253 35.42 -2.16 18.26
C CYS A 253 34.90 -1.10 17.26
N PRO A 254 33.65 -1.23 16.78
CA PRO A 254 33.03 -0.30 15.83
C PRO A 254 33.02 1.15 16.30
N GLN A 255 32.75 1.37 17.59
CA GLN A 255 32.72 2.69 18.21
C GLN A 255 34.07 3.39 18.07
N VAL A 256 35.14 2.72 18.51
CA VAL A 256 36.51 3.26 18.44
C VAL A 256 36.97 3.46 16.99
N TYR A 257 36.55 2.60 16.07
CA TYR A 257 36.83 2.76 14.63
C TYR A 257 36.25 4.06 14.06
N TYR A 258 35.06 4.47 14.50
CA TYR A 258 34.43 5.76 14.14
C TYR A 258 34.74 6.90 15.14
N ASN A 259 35.81 6.79 15.94
CA ASN A 259 36.24 7.78 16.94
C ASN A 259 35.20 8.09 18.05
N GLN A 260 34.28 7.16 18.30
CA GLN A 260 33.30 7.22 19.37
C GLN A 260 33.76 6.45 20.61
N SER A 261 33.13 6.70 21.76
CA SER A 261 33.47 6.01 23.00
C SER A 261 32.99 4.56 22.99
N HIS A 262 33.84 3.61 23.39
CA HIS A 262 33.51 2.19 23.49
C HIS A 262 32.28 1.85 24.36
N ILE A 263 31.75 2.82 25.13
CA ILE A 263 30.53 2.64 25.92
C ILE A 263 29.24 2.83 25.11
N THR A 264 29.24 3.56 23.98
CA THR A 264 28.03 3.90 23.21
C THR A 264 27.56 2.75 22.32
N GLY A 265 26.26 2.67 22.04
CA GLY A 265 25.71 1.80 21.00
C GLY A 265 25.97 2.34 19.60
N ILE A 266 25.60 1.58 18.57
CA ILE A 266 25.49 2.00 17.17
C ILE A 266 24.14 1.50 16.66
N ASP A 267 23.25 2.41 16.25
CA ASP A 267 21.85 2.08 16.03
C ASP A 267 21.47 2.12 14.54
N MET A 268 20.61 1.22 14.13
CA MET A 268 19.98 1.17 12.80
C MET A 268 18.47 1.27 12.97
N LEU A 269 17.81 2.06 12.13
CA LEU A 269 16.38 2.34 12.23
C LEU A 269 15.69 2.11 10.89
N ASN A 270 14.57 1.39 10.92
CA ASN A 270 13.60 1.40 9.83
C ASN A 270 12.37 2.21 10.23
N MET A 271 11.91 3.08 9.33
CA MET A 271 10.68 3.85 9.44
C MET A 271 9.83 3.66 8.19
N ALA A 272 8.54 3.45 8.37
CA ALA A 272 7.56 3.47 7.30
C ALA A 272 6.38 4.38 7.68
N TYR A 273 5.53 4.71 6.70
CA TYR A 273 4.39 5.62 6.89
C TYR A 273 3.28 5.08 7.81
N ASN A 274 3.13 3.76 7.90
CA ASN A 274 2.13 3.11 8.75
C ASN A 274 2.82 2.09 9.69
N SER A 275 2.52 2.15 10.98
CA SER A 275 3.14 1.31 12.02
C SER A 275 2.89 -0.18 11.81
N GLU A 276 1.71 -0.54 11.29
CA GLU A 276 1.32 -1.91 10.97
C GLU A 276 2.18 -2.49 9.82
N GLN A 277 2.47 -1.68 8.78
CA GLN A 277 3.33 -2.11 7.66
C GLN A 277 4.82 -2.18 8.03
N ALA A 278 5.28 -1.32 8.96
CA ALA A 278 6.66 -1.29 9.41
C ALA A 278 7.08 -2.59 10.11
N GLN A 279 6.26 -3.04 11.07
CA GLN A 279 6.53 -4.25 11.86
C GLN A 279 6.33 -5.54 11.03
N ASP A 280 5.26 -5.64 10.24
CA ASP A 280 4.85 -6.95 9.71
C ASP A 280 5.57 -7.43 8.44
N VAL A 281 6.17 -6.54 7.63
CA VAL A 281 6.74 -6.93 6.33
C VAL A 281 8.24 -6.67 6.26
N PHE A 282 8.69 -5.45 6.55
CA PHE A 282 10.12 -5.13 6.48
C PHE A 282 10.92 -5.82 7.59
N PHE A 283 10.50 -5.64 8.85
CA PHE A 283 11.27 -6.15 9.99
C PHE A 283 11.34 -7.68 10.01
N LYS A 284 10.26 -8.38 9.63
CA LYS A 284 10.28 -9.83 9.40
C LYS A 284 11.27 -10.23 8.30
N THR A 285 11.33 -9.50 7.18
CA THR A 285 12.31 -9.78 6.11
C THR A 285 13.76 -9.65 6.60
N LEU A 286 14.07 -8.62 7.39
CA LEU A 286 15.40 -8.45 7.99
C LEU A 286 15.72 -9.56 9.00
N SER A 287 14.78 -9.86 9.90
CA SER A 287 14.92 -10.93 10.90
C SER A 287 15.14 -12.29 10.24
N SER A 288 14.35 -12.65 9.22
CA SER A 288 14.52 -13.87 8.43
C SER A 288 15.90 -13.95 7.75
N LEU A 289 16.43 -12.85 7.22
CA LEU A 289 17.79 -12.81 6.62
C LEU A 289 18.89 -13.02 7.67
N VAL A 290 18.70 -12.51 8.89
CA VAL A 290 19.63 -12.70 10.02
C VAL A 290 19.55 -14.14 10.54
N ASP A 291 18.35 -14.64 10.84
CA ASP A 291 18.11 -16.00 11.38
C ASP A 291 18.50 -17.12 10.40
N SER A 292 18.36 -16.90 9.09
CA SER A 292 18.76 -17.87 8.05
C SER A 292 20.27 -17.89 7.78
N CYS A 293 21.02 -16.93 8.32
CA CYS A 293 22.45 -16.78 8.14
C CYS A 293 23.21 -17.32 9.35
N HIS A 294 23.78 -18.52 9.21
CA HIS A 294 24.50 -19.22 10.28
C HIS A 294 25.61 -18.38 10.95
N TRP A 295 26.20 -17.42 10.24
CA TRP A 295 27.23 -16.56 10.81
C TRP A 295 26.72 -15.65 11.94
N PHE A 296 25.43 -15.29 11.97
CA PHE A 296 24.85 -14.44 13.01
C PHE A 296 24.37 -15.20 14.26
N SER A 297 24.28 -16.54 14.25
CA SER A 297 23.56 -17.31 15.28
C SER A 297 24.11 -17.18 16.71
N ASP A 298 25.39 -16.83 16.87
CA ASP A 298 26.07 -16.54 18.13
C ASP A 298 26.41 -15.05 18.31
N LYS A 299 25.91 -14.20 17.40
CA LYS A 299 26.27 -12.76 17.30
C LYS A 299 25.08 -11.81 17.38
N CYS A 300 23.85 -12.30 17.56
CA CYS A 300 22.68 -11.46 17.82
C CYS A 300 21.57 -12.14 18.62
N HIS A 301 20.68 -11.32 19.18
CA HIS A 301 19.39 -11.69 19.70
C HIS A 301 18.30 -10.97 18.90
N VAL A 302 17.38 -11.74 18.31
CA VAL A 302 16.22 -11.21 17.57
C VAL A 302 15.04 -11.09 18.53
N GLY A 303 14.63 -9.86 18.81
CA GLY A 303 13.40 -9.52 19.53
C GLY A 303 12.21 -9.28 18.59
N PRO A 304 11.03 -8.91 19.12
CA PRO A 304 9.83 -8.71 18.33
C PRO A 304 9.86 -7.45 17.44
N ASP A 305 10.58 -6.41 17.86
CA ASP A 305 10.68 -5.10 17.21
C ASP A 305 12.13 -4.55 17.14
N TYR A 306 13.11 -5.32 17.62
CA TYR A 306 14.54 -4.99 17.55
C TYR A 306 15.41 -6.24 17.29
N ILE A 307 16.62 -6.04 16.75
CA ILE A 307 17.68 -7.06 16.70
C ILE A 307 18.91 -6.48 17.38
N GLU A 308 19.28 -7.03 18.53
CA GLU A 308 20.51 -6.66 19.25
C GLU A 308 21.66 -7.54 18.78
N PHE A 309 22.62 -6.96 18.08
CA PHE A 309 23.86 -7.61 17.69
C PHE A 309 24.97 -7.37 18.72
N ASN A 310 25.96 -8.27 18.74
CA ASN A 310 27.17 -8.12 19.53
C ASN A 310 27.85 -6.75 19.30
N LYS A 311 28.72 -6.35 20.24
CA LYS A 311 29.46 -5.07 20.19
C LYS A 311 28.53 -3.83 20.21
N LYS A 312 27.33 -3.97 20.80
CA LYS A 312 26.31 -2.92 20.99
C LYS A 312 25.85 -2.30 19.67
N VAL A 313 25.57 -3.13 18.68
CA VAL A 313 24.96 -2.70 17.41
C VAL A 313 23.51 -3.14 17.43
N THR A 314 22.53 -2.25 17.26
CA THR A 314 21.11 -2.61 17.39
C THR A 314 20.28 -2.10 16.23
N ALA A 315 19.46 -2.96 15.61
CA ALA A 315 18.44 -2.56 14.63
C ALA A 315 17.07 -2.43 15.31
N TYR A 316 16.30 -1.39 14.97
CA TYR A 316 14.97 -1.12 15.50
C TYR A 316 13.94 -0.92 14.40
N SER A 317 12.71 -1.41 14.62
CA SER A 317 11.51 -1.01 13.87
C SER A 317 10.73 0.04 14.65
N GLY A 318 10.72 1.30 14.17
CA GLY A 318 10.13 2.41 14.91
C GLY A 318 8.66 2.67 14.61
N ASN A 319 7.83 2.81 15.65
CA ASN A 319 6.39 3.15 15.54
C ASN A 319 6.05 4.62 15.87
N SER A 320 6.97 5.38 16.50
CA SER A 320 6.74 6.73 17.03
C SER A 320 7.90 7.67 16.69
N PHE A 321 7.62 8.76 15.96
CA PHE A 321 8.67 9.67 15.44
C PHE A 321 9.49 10.39 16.51
N GLU A 322 8.89 10.71 17.65
CA GLU A 322 9.58 11.44 18.73
C GLU A 322 10.55 10.53 19.50
N GLU A 323 10.18 9.27 19.78
CA GLU A 323 11.04 8.28 20.45
C GLU A 323 12.04 7.60 19.49
N ALA A 324 11.80 7.66 18.18
CA ALA A 324 12.64 7.01 17.18
C ALA A 324 14.07 7.57 17.13
N PHE A 325 14.26 8.88 17.25
CA PHE A 325 15.57 9.54 17.10
C PHE A 325 16.20 10.02 18.41
N GLU A 326 15.42 10.26 19.46
CA GLU A 326 15.95 10.69 20.75
C GLU A 326 16.77 9.57 21.41
N GLY A 327 17.96 9.90 21.92
CA GLY A 327 18.87 8.95 22.58
C GLY A 327 19.66 7.98 21.69
N LYS A 328 19.27 7.74 20.43
CA LYS A 328 19.94 6.74 19.55
C LYS A 328 21.15 7.29 18.79
N ASN A 329 22.24 6.53 18.73
CA ASN A 329 23.45 6.79 17.97
C ASN A 329 23.34 6.25 16.53
N LEU A 330 22.51 6.92 15.73
CA LEU A 330 22.03 6.43 14.45
C LEU A 330 23.12 6.36 13.36
N PHE A 331 23.33 5.16 12.81
CA PHE A 331 24.26 4.86 11.71
C PHE A 331 23.56 4.50 10.40
N VAL A 332 22.40 3.85 10.46
CA VAL A 332 21.54 3.60 9.28
C VAL A 332 20.12 4.05 9.57
N CYS A 333 19.51 4.79 8.65
CA CYS A 333 18.08 5.09 8.67
C CYS A 333 17.45 4.73 7.33
N VAL A 334 16.45 3.85 7.33
CA VAL A 334 15.63 3.56 6.15
C VAL A 334 14.30 4.29 6.29
N LEU A 335 13.99 5.13 5.31
CA LEU A 335 12.72 5.86 5.19
C LEU A 335 11.93 5.22 4.04
N ASP A 336 11.11 4.22 4.36
CA ASP A 336 10.26 3.52 3.39
C ASP A 336 8.93 4.27 3.15
N GLU A 337 8.47 4.18 1.91
CA GLU A 337 7.41 4.99 1.32
C GLU A 337 7.48 6.50 1.68
N ILE A 338 8.66 7.15 1.64
CA ILE A 338 8.83 8.54 2.13
C ILE A 338 7.87 9.57 1.48
N SER A 339 7.43 9.38 0.24
CA SER A 339 6.40 10.20 -0.42
C SER A 339 4.98 10.08 0.13
N ALA A 340 4.73 9.17 1.07
CA ALA A 340 3.45 9.06 1.77
C ALA A 340 3.30 10.11 2.89
N PHE A 341 4.42 10.57 3.46
CA PHE A 341 4.43 11.64 4.45
C PHE A 341 3.98 12.97 3.84
N LYS A 342 3.36 13.82 4.67
CA LYS A 342 2.93 15.16 4.25
C LYS A 342 4.15 16.08 4.14
N THR A 343 4.15 17.02 3.20
CA THR A 343 5.21 18.05 3.10
C THR A 343 4.98 19.21 4.09
N LYS A 344 6.00 20.04 4.35
CA LYS A 344 5.88 21.26 5.18
C LYS A 344 4.77 22.17 4.63
N GLN A 345 4.76 22.35 3.31
CA GLN A 345 3.76 23.16 2.59
C GLN A 345 2.33 22.63 2.75
N GLU A 346 2.11 21.31 2.70
CA GLU A 346 0.80 20.70 2.91
C GLU A 346 0.28 20.88 4.34
N LEU A 347 1.18 20.81 5.34
CA LEU A 347 0.83 20.98 6.75
C LEU A 347 0.46 22.44 7.06
N GLU A 348 1.12 23.40 6.40
CA GLU A 348 0.81 24.83 6.46
C GLU A 348 -0.55 25.14 5.83
N GLN A 349 -0.84 24.58 4.65
CA GLN A 349 -2.12 24.77 3.94
C GLN A 349 -3.33 24.21 4.71
N MET A 350 -3.15 23.14 5.49
CA MET A 350 -4.24 22.54 6.28
C MET A 350 -4.69 23.36 7.51
N ASN A 351 -4.15 24.56 7.72
CA ASN A 351 -4.49 25.45 8.85
C ASN A 351 -4.32 24.79 10.24
N LEU A 352 -3.47 23.75 10.34
CA LEU A 352 -3.21 22.96 11.55
C LEU A 352 -2.32 23.71 12.58
N ARG A 353 -2.62 24.98 12.84
CA ARG A 353 -1.93 25.85 13.81
C ARG A 353 -2.02 25.39 15.28
N ARG A 354 -2.80 24.33 15.58
CA ARG A 354 -3.02 23.79 16.95
C ARG A 354 -2.25 22.52 17.29
N LEU A 355 -1.56 21.89 16.32
CA LEU A 355 -0.66 20.76 16.58
C LEU A 355 0.77 21.19 16.28
N ARG A 356 1.77 20.43 16.78
CA ARG A 356 3.20 20.59 16.44
C ARG A 356 3.51 20.13 15.00
N ALA A 357 2.59 20.43 14.07
CA ALA A 357 2.49 19.88 12.72
C ALA A 357 3.80 19.88 11.90
N PRO A 358 4.62 20.96 11.83
CA PRO A 358 5.81 20.98 10.97
C PRO A 358 6.89 19.97 11.35
N ARG A 359 6.82 19.29 12.50
CA ARG A 359 7.78 18.24 12.90
C ARG A 359 7.56 16.89 12.22
N TYR A 360 6.37 16.63 11.68
CA TYR A 360 5.97 15.34 11.10
C TYR A 360 5.96 15.33 9.57
N SER A 361 6.66 16.29 8.96
CA SER A 361 6.73 16.38 7.51
C SER A 361 7.80 15.46 6.93
N ALA A 362 7.67 15.09 5.65
CA ALA A 362 8.65 14.28 4.93
C ALA A 362 10.06 14.90 5.01
N GLU A 363 10.15 16.22 4.86
CA GLU A 363 11.37 17.01 5.01
C GLU A 363 11.89 16.98 6.43
N SER A 364 11.04 17.19 7.44
CA SER A 364 11.49 17.18 8.85
C SER A 364 11.99 15.81 9.31
N VAL A 365 11.40 14.72 8.82
CA VAL A 365 11.87 13.35 9.06
C VAL A 365 13.23 13.12 8.37
N TYR A 366 13.36 13.56 7.11
CA TYR A 366 14.62 13.48 6.37
C TYR A 366 15.75 14.29 7.03
N ASP A 367 15.49 15.57 7.33
CA ASP A 367 16.41 16.51 7.98
C ASP A 367 16.88 15.95 9.34
N MET A 368 15.96 15.38 10.13
CA MET A 368 16.25 14.78 11.44
C MET A 368 17.11 13.52 11.32
N ALA A 369 16.79 12.62 10.37
CA ALA A 369 17.55 11.41 10.14
C ALA A 369 18.97 11.73 9.63
N LYS A 370 19.09 12.63 8.66
CA LYS A 370 20.37 13.10 8.11
C LYS A 370 21.24 13.71 9.19
N SER A 371 20.72 14.70 9.92
CA SER A 371 21.43 15.36 11.02
C SER A 371 21.86 14.39 12.11
N SER A 372 21.01 13.41 12.46
CA SER A 372 21.31 12.37 13.46
C SER A 372 22.47 11.45 13.05
N ILE A 373 22.67 11.21 11.75
CA ILE A 373 23.77 10.38 11.22
C ILE A 373 25.04 11.23 11.06
N GLU A 374 24.95 12.33 10.31
CA GLU A 374 26.12 13.14 9.92
C GLU A 374 26.83 13.77 11.14
N SER A 375 26.07 14.21 12.15
CA SER A 375 26.65 14.80 13.37
C SER A 375 27.46 13.82 14.22
N ARG A 376 27.27 12.50 14.03
CA ARG A 376 27.87 11.44 14.85
C ARG A 376 28.94 10.63 14.15
N PHE A 377 28.78 10.42 12.84
CA PHE A 377 29.69 9.59 12.03
C PHE A 377 30.35 10.36 10.87
N GLY A 378 30.02 11.64 10.67
CA GLY A 378 30.51 12.43 9.54
C GLY A 378 29.79 12.10 8.22
N ASN A 379 29.97 12.99 7.25
CA ASN A 379 29.31 12.85 5.94
C ASN A 379 29.87 11.66 5.14
N GLY A 380 28.99 10.91 4.47
CA GLY A 380 29.32 9.80 3.58
C GLY A 380 29.58 8.44 4.26
N ILE A 381 29.56 8.37 5.61
CA ILE A 381 29.89 7.15 6.37
C ILE A 381 28.63 6.36 6.74
N GLY A 382 27.76 6.91 7.59
CA GLY A 382 26.44 6.32 7.88
C GLY A 382 25.51 6.44 6.67
N LYS A 383 24.36 5.74 6.70
CA LYS A 383 23.48 5.52 5.53
C LYS A 383 22.06 6.01 5.77
N LEU A 384 21.62 7.02 5.03
CA LEU A 384 20.22 7.43 4.91
C LEU A 384 19.64 6.86 3.61
N ILE A 385 18.67 5.97 3.70
CA ILE A 385 18.10 5.23 2.56
C ILE A 385 16.63 5.62 2.39
N SER A 386 16.32 6.42 1.37
CA SER A 386 14.96 6.85 1.03
C SER A 386 14.38 5.99 -0.10
N LEU A 387 13.31 5.25 0.20
CA LEU A 387 12.60 4.38 -0.76
C LEU A 387 11.18 4.89 -0.97
N SER A 388 10.70 4.96 -2.21
CA SER A 388 9.30 5.32 -2.46
C SER A 388 8.76 5.00 -3.86
N PHE A 389 7.64 5.63 -4.19
CA PHE A 389 7.20 5.98 -5.54
C PHE A 389 6.47 7.33 -5.54
N PRO A 390 6.69 8.25 -6.51
CA PRO A 390 5.83 9.39 -6.76
C PRO A 390 4.37 9.07 -6.76
N ARG A 391 3.65 9.92 -6.05
CA ARG A 391 2.20 9.93 -5.98
C ARG A 391 1.62 11.05 -6.87
N PHE A 392 2.41 12.09 -7.13
CA PHE A 392 2.10 13.27 -7.95
C PHE A 392 3.41 13.87 -8.48
N LYS A 393 3.34 14.82 -9.42
CA LYS A 393 4.53 15.43 -10.03
C LYS A 393 5.23 16.39 -9.06
N ASN A 394 6.56 16.34 -9.04
CA ASN A 394 7.44 17.06 -8.12
C ASN A 394 7.17 16.69 -6.64
N ASP A 395 6.78 15.44 -6.37
CA ASP A 395 6.66 14.96 -5.00
C ASP A 395 8.04 14.80 -4.31
N TYR A 396 8.04 14.43 -3.04
CA TYR A 396 9.24 14.51 -2.23
C TYR A 396 10.36 13.56 -2.69
N ILE A 397 10.08 12.33 -3.11
CA ILE A 397 11.13 11.45 -3.66
C ILE A 397 11.66 11.96 -5.02
N GLN A 398 10.82 12.61 -5.85
CA GLN A 398 11.30 13.29 -7.07
C GLN A 398 12.19 14.50 -6.75
N GLN A 399 11.87 15.27 -5.70
CA GLN A 399 12.72 16.38 -5.23
C GLN A 399 14.07 15.88 -4.71
N LEU A 400 14.09 14.84 -3.87
CA LEU A 400 15.33 14.21 -3.38
C LEU A 400 16.18 13.65 -4.53
N TYR A 401 15.56 12.99 -5.50
CA TYR A 401 16.26 12.48 -6.68
C TYR A 401 16.88 13.59 -7.53
N ALA A 402 16.17 14.70 -7.74
CA ALA A 402 16.67 15.86 -8.48
C ALA A 402 17.82 16.58 -7.74
N ALA A 403 17.69 16.74 -6.42
CA ALA A 403 18.75 17.30 -5.58
C ALA A 403 20.02 16.42 -5.60
N GLY A 404 19.86 15.11 -5.46
CA GLY A 404 20.97 14.15 -5.55
C GLY A 404 21.66 14.15 -6.91
N LYS A 405 20.90 14.23 -8.02
CA LYS A 405 21.50 14.41 -9.36
C LYS A 405 22.35 15.66 -9.46
N LYS A 406 21.81 16.80 -9.01
CA LYS A 406 22.53 18.08 -9.02
C LYS A 406 23.82 18.00 -8.20
N GLU A 407 23.80 17.35 -7.03
CA GLU A 407 25.03 17.17 -6.23
C GLU A 407 26.07 16.31 -6.96
N ILE A 408 25.65 15.23 -7.64
CA ILE A 408 26.54 14.38 -8.44
C ILE A 408 27.14 15.17 -9.62
N GLU A 409 26.35 16.04 -10.28
CA GLU A 409 26.83 16.92 -11.34
C GLU A 409 27.83 17.98 -10.82
N GLU A 410 27.59 18.57 -9.65
CA GLU A 410 28.44 19.60 -9.05
C GLU A 410 29.73 19.05 -8.40
N ARG A 411 29.71 17.82 -7.88
CA ARG A 411 30.79 17.26 -7.03
C ARG A 411 31.44 16.00 -7.60
N GLY A 412 30.83 15.33 -8.58
CA GLY A 412 31.34 14.11 -9.21
C GLY A 412 31.64 13.00 -8.21
N ASP A 413 32.89 12.53 -8.22
CA ASP A 413 33.40 11.49 -7.31
C ASP A 413 33.43 11.92 -5.84
N LYS A 414 33.23 13.20 -5.53
CA LYS A 414 33.13 13.74 -4.16
C LYS A 414 31.69 13.85 -3.64
N SER A 415 30.68 13.52 -4.47
CA SER A 415 29.29 13.50 -3.99
C SER A 415 29.05 12.33 -3.05
N THR A 416 28.27 12.57 -1.99
CA THR A 416 27.89 11.57 -0.99
C THR A 416 26.51 10.96 -1.26
N VAL A 417 25.89 11.29 -2.40
CA VAL A 417 24.54 10.84 -2.78
C VAL A 417 24.59 9.84 -3.93
N PHE A 418 23.86 8.73 -3.80
CA PHE A 418 23.54 7.80 -4.89
C PHE A 418 22.04 7.84 -5.19
N VAL A 419 21.70 7.99 -6.47
CA VAL A 419 20.31 8.08 -6.92
C VAL A 419 20.00 6.99 -7.94
N SER A 420 18.98 6.17 -7.67
CA SER A 420 18.55 5.06 -8.53
C SER A 420 17.13 5.26 -9.02
N PHE A 421 16.98 5.46 -10.33
CA PHE A 421 15.68 5.48 -10.98
C PHE A 421 15.44 4.19 -11.78
N GLY A 422 14.20 3.73 -11.75
CA GLY A 422 13.68 2.88 -12.79
C GLY A 422 12.20 2.65 -12.64
N THR A 423 11.52 2.50 -13.77
CA THR A 423 10.17 1.94 -13.76
C THR A 423 10.15 0.56 -13.11
N THR A 424 8.95 0.08 -12.82
CA THR A 424 8.74 -1.26 -12.32
C THR A 424 9.28 -2.37 -13.27
N TRP A 425 9.59 -2.04 -14.52
CA TRP A 425 10.26 -2.91 -15.51
C TRP A 425 11.75 -2.60 -15.73
N ASP A 426 12.26 -1.41 -15.39
CA ASP A 426 13.71 -1.12 -15.51
C ASP A 426 14.52 -1.64 -14.32
N ILE A 427 13.88 -1.91 -13.18
CA ILE A 427 14.52 -2.40 -11.95
C ILE A 427 14.42 -3.92 -11.84
N ASN A 428 13.24 -4.42 -12.19
CA ASN A 428 12.96 -5.82 -12.35
C ASN A 428 13.00 -6.08 -13.87
N PRO A 429 14.15 -6.48 -14.45
CA PRO A 429 14.31 -6.67 -15.89
C PRO A 429 13.42 -7.78 -16.46
N ASN A 430 12.65 -8.45 -15.59
CA ASN A 430 11.70 -9.49 -15.90
C ASN A 430 10.27 -8.92 -15.98
N LYS A 431 10.06 -7.63 -16.24
CA LYS A 431 8.72 -7.07 -16.48
C LYS A 431 8.67 -6.17 -17.69
N LYS A 432 7.47 -5.85 -18.14
CA LYS A 432 7.17 -4.91 -19.23
C LYS A 432 5.99 -4.03 -18.84
N ARG A 433 5.88 -2.85 -19.46
CA ARG A 433 4.75 -1.92 -19.23
C ARG A 433 3.37 -2.57 -19.38
N ALA A 434 3.24 -3.49 -20.34
CA ALA A 434 2.01 -4.24 -20.61
C ALA A 434 1.53 -5.10 -19.41
N ASP A 435 2.42 -5.47 -18.48
CA ASP A 435 2.06 -6.25 -17.27
C ASP A 435 1.13 -5.49 -16.31
N PHE A 436 0.86 -4.22 -16.59
CA PHE A 436 0.08 -3.29 -15.78
C PHE A 436 -1.17 -2.77 -16.50
N ASP A 437 -1.46 -3.23 -17.73
CA ASP A 437 -2.48 -2.63 -18.61
C ASP A 437 -3.89 -2.59 -17.99
N ASP A 438 -4.23 -3.51 -17.07
CA ASP A 438 -5.49 -3.47 -16.32
C ASP A 438 -5.52 -2.43 -15.20
N GLU A 439 -4.39 -2.20 -14.52
CA GLU A 439 -4.28 -1.07 -13.58
C GLU A 439 -4.33 0.25 -14.34
N PHE A 440 -3.72 0.30 -15.53
CA PHE A 440 -3.85 1.41 -16.47
C PHE A 440 -5.27 1.60 -17.02
N ARG A 441 -6.08 0.54 -17.11
CA ARG A 441 -7.49 0.60 -17.52
C ARG A 441 -8.38 1.12 -16.38
N LYS A 442 -8.17 0.66 -15.15
CA LYS A 442 -8.92 1.12 -13.96
C LYS A 442 -8.60 2.57 -13.60
N ASN A 443 -7.31 2.90 -13.48
CA ASN A 443 -6.85 4.25 -13.16
C ASN A 443 -5.47 4.51 -13.81
N PRO A 444 -5.42 5.03 -15.05
CA PRO A 444 -4.18 5.22 -15.80
C PRO A 444 -3.18 6.16 -15.12
N GLU A 445 -3.67 7.17 -14.40
CA GLU A 445 -2.85 8.16 -13.71
C GLU A 445 -2.14 7.54 -12.51
N ARG A 446 -2.88 6.78 -11.69
CA ARG A 446 -2.33 6.05 -10.54
C ARG A 446 -1.39 4.93 -10.97
N ALA A 447 -1.66 4.26 -12.09
CA ALA A 447 -0.81 3.21 -12.64
C ALA A 447 0.50 3.76 -13.25
N GLU A 448 0.44 4.85 -14.01
CA GLU A 448 1.64 5.54 -14.53
C GLU A 448 2.50 6.07 -13.37
N SER A 449 1.88 6.66 -12.34
CA SER A 449 2.58 7.15 -11.14
C SER A 449 3.26 6.02 -10.37
N ARG A 450 2.54 4.91 -10.11
CA ARG A 450 3.00 3.79 -9.26
C ARG A 450 3.95 2.82 -9.95
N TYR A 451 3.78 2.57 -11.26
CA TYR A 451 4.51 1.53 -11.99
C TYR A 451 5.39 2.07 -13.11
N GLY A 452 4.86 3.00 -13.93
CA GLY A 452 5.58 3.71 -14.99
C GLY A 452 6.45 4.87 -14.51
N CYS A 453 6.41 5.11 -13.20
CA CYS A 453 7.22 6.05 -12.48
C CYS A 453 7.10 7.53 -12.91
N ASN A 454 5.96 7.88 -13.51
CA ASN A 454 5.72 9.11 -14.26
C ASN A 454 4.35 9.74 -13.90
N PRO A 455 4.21 10.39 -12.74
CA PRO A 455 2.95 11.01 -12.32
C PRO A 455 2.46 12.04 -13.36
N SER A 456 1.18 11.96 -13.73
CA SER A 456 0.57 12.83 -14.74
C SER A 456 0.62 14.31 -14.34
N SER A 457 0.91 15.18 -15.32
CA SER A 457 1.13 16.61 -15.09
C SER A 457 0.05 17.55 -15.64
N VAL A 458 -1.13 17.04 -16.01
CA VAL A 458 -2.04 17.74 -16.95
C VAL A 458 -3.47 17.78 -16.46
N GLU A 459 -4.08 18.95 -16.65
CA GLU A 459 -5.46 19.36 -16.37
C GLU A 459 -6.48 18.64 -17.29
N GLY A 460 -6.55 17.30 -17.17
CA GLY A 460 -7.65 16.50 -17.73
C GLY A 460 -8.71 16.21 -16.67
N GLY A 461 -9.98 16.16 -17.08
CA GLY A 461 -11.09 15.83 -16.18
C GLY A 461 -10.87 14.48 -15.46
N TYR A 462 -11.09 14.48 -14.14
CA TYR A 462 -10.82 13.36 -13.23
C TYR A 462 -11.61 12.10 -13.61
N PHE A 463 -12.80 12.24 -14.18
CA PHE A 463 -13.58 11.15 -14.77
C PHE A 463 -13.37 11.04 -16.29
N ARG A 464 -12.36 10.25 -16.70
CA ARG A 464 -12.01 10.05 -18.12
C ARG A 464 -12.99 9.16 -18.89
N ASN A 465 -13.48 8.06 -18.31
CA ASN A 465 -14.48 7.20 -18.96
C ASN A 465 -15.90 7.74 -18.73
N LYS A 466 -16.29 8.73 -19.55
CA LYS A 466 -17.61 9.38 -19.49
C LYS A 466 -18.76 8.40 -19.78
N THR A 467 -18.55 7.40 -20.65
CA THR A 467 -19.57 6.39 -21.00
C THR A 467 -19.99 5.56 -19.78
N ALA A 468 -19.05 5.10 -18.95
CA ALA A 468 -19.36 4.34 -17.75
C ALA A 468 -20.17 5.15 -16.71
N ILE A 469 -19.86 6.45 -16.58
CA ILE A 469 -20.61 7.38 -15.73
C ILE A 469 -22.04 7.57 -16.27
N ALA A 470 -22.21 7.80 -17.57
CA ALA A 470 -23.53 7.96 -18.19
C ALA A 470 -24.41 6.70 -18.04
N LEU A 471 -23.81 5.50 -18.09
CA LEU A 471 -24.51 4.23 -17.83
C LEU A 471 -24.88 4.03 -16.36
N SER A 472 -24.08 4.58 -15.43
CA SER A 472 -24.32 4.52 -13.99
C SER A 472 -25.40 5.53 -13.53
N PHE A 473 -25.61 6.61 -14.28
CA PHE A 473 -26.57 7.67 -13.99
C PHE A 473 -27.47 7.97 -15.21
N PRO A 474 -28.29 7.01 -15.68
CA PRO A 474 -29.19 7.21 -16.81
C PRO A 474 -30.18 8.35 -16.55
N ILE A 475 -30.51 9.11 -17.60
CA ILE A 475 -31.48 10.21 -17.51
C ILE A 475 -32.90 9.64 -17.38
N ILE A 476 -33.59 9.98 -16.29
CA ILE A 476 -35.00 9.59 -16.05
C ILE A 476 -35.98 10.75 -16.30
N PRO A 477 -37.25 10.47 -16.64
CA PRO A 477 -38.32 11.46 -16.67
C PRO A 477 -38.54 12.12 -15.30
N LYS A 478 -38.91 13.41 -15.28
CA LYS A 478 -39.07 14.21 -14.06
C LYS A 478 -40.16 13.65 -13.13
N GLU A 479 -41.11 12.92 -13.66
CA GLU A 479 -42.19 12.24 -12.93
C GLU A 479 -41.63 11.16 -12.00
N LEU A 480 -40.57 10.47 -12.40
CA LEU A 480 -39.91 9.39 -11.66
C LEU A 480 -38.84 9.87 -10.66
N VAL A 481 -38.50 11.16 -10.65
CA VAL A 481 -37.56 11.72 -9.65
C VAL A 481 -38.22 11.69 -8.25
N PRO A 482 -37.58 11.15 -7.21
CA PRO A 482 -38.13 11.07 -5.85
C PRO A 482 -38.60 12.40 -5.23
N SER A 483 -37.88 13.49 -5.49
CA SER A 483 -38.19 14.83 -4.97
C SER A 483 -38.69 15.79 -6.04
N THR A 484 -39.21 16.93 -5.61
CA THR A 484 -39.40 18.11 -6.46
C THR A 484 -38.08 18.86 -6.71
N ASP A 485 -38.13 19.86 -7.59
CA ASP A 485 -37.02 20.80 -7.89
C ASP A 485 -37.16 22.13 -7.14
N ASP A 486 -38.05 22.21 -6.16
CA ASP A 486 -38.23 23.38 -5.33
C ASP A 486 -36.94 23.72 -4.56
N ARG A 487 -36.83 24.97 -4.09
CA ARG A 487 -35.69 25.43 -3.26
C ARG A 487 -35.47 24.54 -2.03
N PHE A 488 -36.56 23.97 -1.51
CA PHE A 488 -36.58 22.96 -0.46
C PHE A 488 -37.25 21.72 -1.05
N PRO A 489 -36.51 20.64 -1.32
CA PRO A 489 -37.05 19.47 -2.01
C PRO A 489 -38.17 18.80 -1.19
N ILE A 490 -39.34 18.61 -1.82
CA ILE A 490 -40.47 17.87 -1.25
C ILE A 490 -40.44 16.44 -1.80
N LEU A 491 -40.56 15.43 -0.94
CA LEU A 491 -40.65 14.03 -1.36
C LEU A 491 -42.03 13.71 -1.91
N LYS A 492 -42.11 13.13 -3.12
CA LYS A 492 -43.38 12.70 -3.70
C LYS A 492 -43.98 11.55 -2.91
N ASP A 493 -45.31 11.49 -2.78
CA ASP A 493 -46.02 10.52 -1.93
C ASP A 493 -45.64 9.05 -2.18
N TRP A 494 -45.33 8.69 -3.43
CA TRP A 494 -44.94 7.33 -3.81
C TRP A 494 -43.53 6.93 -3.33
N PHE A 495 -42.69 7.88 -2.92
CA PHE A 495 -41.33 7.63 -2.47
C PHE A 495 -41.32 7.17 -1.01
N VAL A 496 -41.58 5.88 -0.82
CA VAL A 496 -41.49 5.16 0.45
C VAL A 496 -40.43 4.07 0.34
N ALA A 497 -39.91 3.59 1.46
CA ALA A 497 -38.87 2.58 1.49
C ALA A 497 -39.32 1.27 0.83
N LYS A 498 -38.51 0.76 -0.11
CA LYS A 498 -38.74 -0.50 -0.83
C LYS A 498 -37.77 -1.62 -0.44
N HIS A 499 -36.86 -1.33 0.48
CA HIS A 499 -35.82 -2.23 0.98
C HIS A 499 -35.61 -1.98 2.48
N ASN A 500 -34.99 -2.95 3.16
CA ASN A 500 -34.68 -2.88 4.60
C ASN A 500 -33.17 -2.68 4.88
N ALA A 501 -32.37 -2.44 3.84
CA ALA A 501 -30.93 -2.18 3.93
C ALA A 501 -30.64 -0.85 4.66
N LEU A 502 -29.44 -0.75 5.25
CA LEU A 502 -28.99 0.49 5.89
C LEU A 502 -28.59 1.54 4.84
N CYS A 503 -29.23 2.70 4.93
CA CYS A 503 -28.95 3.87 4.11
C CYS A 503 -27.83 4.73 4.71
N SER A 504 -26.99 5.27 3.85
CA SER A 504 -25.99 6.29 4.15
C SER A 504 -26.40 7.61 3.54
N ILE A 505 -26.46 8.66 4.36
CA ILE A 505 -26.71 10.02 3.92
C ILE A 505 -25.40 10.82 4.01
N HIS A 506 -25.13 11.59 2.96
CA HIS A 506 -24.11 12.62 3.01
C HIS A 506 -24.67 13.94 2.48
N ILE A 507 -24.35 14.99 3.23
CA ILE A 507 -24.79 16.36 2.98
C ILE A 507 -23.52 17.18 2.75
N ASP A 508 -23.37 17.71 1.54
CA ASP A 508 -22.35 18.72 1.29
C ASP A 508 -22.94 20.11 1.51
N LEU A 509 -22.21 20.94 2.25
CA LEU A 509 -22.56 22.31 2.60
C LEU A 509 -21.62 23.21 1.81
N GLY A 510 -21.95 23.44 0.54
CA GLY A 510 -21.09 24.10 -0.44
C GLY A 510 -20.46 25.41 0.08
N LEU A 511 -19.27 25.74 -0.42
CA LEU A 511 -18.36 26.77 0.13
C LEU A 511 -18.96 28.18 0.32
N LYS A 512 -20.10 28.48 -0.31
CA LYS A 512 -20.81 29.78 -0.21
C LYS A 512 -22.16 29.69 0.52
N HIS A 513 -22.57 28.50 0.95
CA HIS A 513 -23.86 28.19 1.57
C HIS A 513 -25.08 28.65 0.74
N ASP A 514 -24.93 28.76 -0.58
CA ASP A 514 -25.97 29.07 -1.56
C ASP A 514 -26.69 27.81 -2.08
N LYS A 515 -25.96 26.68 -2.14
CA LYS A 515 -26.50 25.34 -2.42
C LYS A 515 -25.92 24.31 -1.44
N ALA A 516 -26.70 23.29 -1.10
CA ALA A 516 -26.23 22.10 -0.38
C ALA A 516 -26.70 20.84 -1.10
N GLY A 517 -25.77 19.95 -1.45
CA GLY A 517 -26.09 18.65 -2.02
C GLY A 517 -26.57 17.68 -0.95
N PHE A 518 -27.57 16.88 -1.27
CA PHE A 518 -28.10 15.83 -0.40
C PHE A 518 -28.18 14.52 -1.19
N CYS A 519 -27.46 13.51 -0.73
CA CYS A 519 -27.51 12.18 -1.33
C CYS A 519 -27.73 11.09 -0.28
N MET A 520 -28.64 10.16 -0.58
CA MET A 520 -28.88 8.92 0.16
C MET A 520 -28.58 7.72 -0.75
N SER A 521 -27.79 6.78 -0.25
CA SER A 521 -27.41 5.56 -0.96
C SER A 521 -27.42 4.34 -0.05
N HIS A 522 -27.62 3.15 -0.60
CA HIS A 522 -27.49 1.87 0.12
C HIS A 522 -26.79 0.79 -0.73
N VAL A 523 -26.36 -0.29 -0.09
CA VAL A 523 -25.95 -1.52 -0.78
C VAL A 523 -27.20 -2.35 -1.05
N ASP A 524 -27.67 -2.33 -2.29
CA ASP A 524 -28.87 -3.02 -2.78
C ASP A 524 -28.70 -4.54 -2.76
N SER A 525 -27.56 -4.98 -3.30
CA SER A 525 -27.26 -6.39 -3.45
C SER A 525 -25.76 -6.61 -3.52
N LEU A 526 -25.34 -7.81 -3.18
CA LEU A 526 -24.00 -8.30 -3.44
C LEU A 526 -24.04 -9.09 -4.75
N VAL A 527 -23.36 -8.60 -5.80
CA VAL A 527 -23.17 -9.40 -7.00
C VAL A 527 -22.04 -10.38 -6.81
N ASP A 528 -22.37 -11.62 -7.10
CA ASP A 528 -21.43 -12.70 -7.26
C ASP A 528 -20.56 -12.41 -8.50
N LYS A 529 -19.37 -11.85 -8.29
CA LYS A 529 -18.33 -11.81 -9.31
C LYS A 529 -17.85 -13.23 -9.55
N ILE A 530 -18.56 -13.90 -10.43
CA ILE A 530 -18.33 -15.27 -10.90
C ILE A 530 -17.04 -15.27 -11.72
N VAL A 531 -15.93 -15.51 -11.05
CA VAL A 531 -14.67 -15.88 -11.71
C VAL A 531 -14.80 -17.36 -12.04
N LYS A 532 -15.22 -17.65 -13.28
CA LYS A 532 -15.17 -19.01 -13.84
C LYS A 532 -13.72 -19.39 -14.04
N ASP A 533 -13.27 -20.25 -13.17
CA ASP A 533 -11.94 -20.83 -13.16
C ASP A 533 -12.07 -22.29 -13.61
N GLU A 534 -11.45 -22.64 -14.73
CA GLU A 534 -11.60 -23.98 -15.36
C GLU A 534 -11.13 -25.12 -14.44
N VAL A 535 -10.32 -24.83 -13.41
CA VAL A 535 -9.79 -25.83 -12.49
C VAL A 535 -10.56 -25.87 -11.16
N ARG A 536 -11.03 -24.72 -10.65
CA ARG A 536 -11.65 -24.64 -9.31
C ARG A 536 -13.16 -24.39 -9.31
N GLY A 537 -13.81 -24.47 -10.47
CA GLY A 537 -15.20 -24.09 -10.65
C GLY A 537 -15.45 -22.59 -10.41
N THR A 538 -16.72 -22.22 -10.39
CA THR A 538 -17.19 -20.84 -10.19
C THR A 538 -16.80 -20.32 -8.81
N THR A 539 -15.84 -19.38 -8.73
CA THR A 539 -15.58 -18.63 -7.50
C THR A 539 -16.47 -17.41 -7.47
N VAL A 540 -17.11 -17.17 -6.33
CA VAL A 540 -18.07 -16.09 -6.12
C VAL A 540 -17.48 -15.08 -5.14
N THR A 541 -17.00 -13.95 -5.65
CA THR A 541 -16.67 -12.80 -4.80
C THR A 541 -17.85 -11.84 -4.78
N LYS A 542 -18.50 -11.71 -3.63
CA LYS A 542 -19.60 -10.78 -3.41
C LYS A 542 -19.10 -9.33 -3.39
N LEU A 543 -19.32 -8.62 -4.50
CA LEU A 543 -19.05 -7.18 -4.62
C LEU A 543 -20.35 -6.39 -4.43
N PRO A 544 -20.34 -5.25 -3.73
CA PRO A 544 -21.53 -4.43 -3.58
C PRO A 544 -21.93 -3.82 -4.92
N ILE A 545 -23.22 -3.97 -5.25
CA ILE A 545 -23.96 -2.99 -6.04
C ILE A 545 -24.44 -1.90 -5.07
N VAL A 546 -24.11 -0.65 -5.39
CA VAL A 546 -24.60 0.51 -4.65
C VAL A 546 -25.72 1.17 -5.45
N VAL A 547 -26.84 1.43 -4.81
CA VAL A 547 -27.96 2.21 -5.36
C VAL A 547 -27.93 3.62 -4.74
N VAL A 548 -28.15 4.64 -5.58
CA VAL A 548 -28.44 6.01 -5.12
C VAL A 548 -29.96 6.16 -5.07
N ASP A 549 -30.51 6.23 -3.86
CA ASP A 549 -31.96 6.25 -3.59
C ASP A 549 -32.58 7.62 -3.79
N LEU A 550 -31.87 8.65 -3.34
CA LEU A 550 -32.29 10.05 -3.41
C LEU A 550 -31.05 10.90 -3.68
N LEU A 551 -31.11 11.65 -4.77
CA LEU A 551 -30.16 12.69 -5.14
C LEU A 551 -30.92 13.98 -5.35
N THR A 552 -30.64 14.99 -4.53
CA THR A 552 -31.32 16.29 -4.55
C THR A 552 -30.43 17.39 -3.97
N SER A 553 -30.93 18.62 -3.93
CA SER A 553 -30.18 19.77 -3.37
C SER A 553 -31.09 20.82 -2.75
N PHE A 554 -30.66 21.38 -1.63
CA PHE A 554 -31.27 22.56 -1.01
C PHE A 554 -30.67 23.82 -1.63
N ILE A 555 -31.50 24.83 -1.88
CA ILE A 555 -31.10 26.12 -2.46
C ILE A 555 -31.45 27.24 -1.48
N ALA A 556 -30.47 28.05 -1.11
CA ALA A 556 -30.66 29.16 -0.19
C ALA A 556 -31.62 30.22 -0.77
N PRO A 557 -32.39 30.93 0.07
CA PRO A 557 -33.12 32.11 -0.37
C PRO A 557 -32.15 33.24 -0.74
N ILE A 558 -32.60 34.17 -1.60
CA ILE A 558 -31.79 35.34 -2.01
C ILE A 558 -31.40 36.13 -0.76
N ASN A 559 -30.09 36.26 -0.51
CA ASN A 559 -29.48 36.88 0.68
C ASN A 559 -29.80 36.19 2.03
N GLY A 560 -30.03 34.87 2.04
CA GLY A 560 -30.10 34.08 3.27
C GLY A 560 -29.24 32.81 3.22
N GLU A 561 -29.25 32.05 4.31
CA GLU A 561 -28.51 30.79 4.46
C GLU A 561 -29.44 29.57 4.29
N ILE A 562 -28.86 28.38 4.20
CA ILE A 562 -29.59 27.12 4.14
C ILE A 562 -30.09 26.75 5.53
N ASP A 563 -31.41 26.56 5.66
CA ASP A 563 -32.00 26.19 6.94
C ASP A 563 -31.82 24.69 7.25
N PHE A 564 -30.94 24.41 8.23
CA PHE A 564 -30.73 23.08 8.78
C PHE A 564 -31.98 22.47 9.45
N SER A 565 -33.01 23.24 9.78
CA SER A 565 -34.31 22.71 10.20
C SER A 565 -34.95 21.87 9.09
N LEU A 566 -34.91 22.35 7.84
CA LEU A 566 -35.53 21.69 6.69
C LEU A 566 -34.76 20.42 6.28
N ILE A 567 -33.43 20.43 6.41
CA ILE A 567 -32.60 19.22 6.24
C ILE A 567 -32.96 18.16 7.29
N ARG A 568 -33.14 18.55 8.56
CA ARG A 568 -33.59 17.64 9.63
C ARG A 568 -35.01 17.12 9.37
N MET A 569 -35.93 17.97 8.90
CA MET A 569 -37.29 17.56 8.54
C MET A 569 -37.27 16.53 7.41
N LEU A 570 -36.46 16.72 6.36
CA LEU A 570 -36.32 15.74 5.28
C LEU A 570 -35.79 14.39 5.80
N ILE A 571 -34.79 14.39 6.68
CA ILE A 571 -34.27 13.17 7.32
C ILE A 571 -35.37 12.48 8.15
N GLY A 572 -36.13 13.24 8.95
CA GLY A 572 -37.27 12.71 9.72
C GLY A 572 -38.37 12.14 8.81
N GLU A 573 -38.65 12.78 7.68
CA GLU A 573 -39.61 12.32 6.69
C GLU A 573 -39.17 11.00 6.04
N LEU A 574 -37.88 10.84 5.71
CA LEU A 574 -37.32 9.58 5.21
C LEU A 574 -37.48 8.44 6.23
N ILE A 575 -37.24 8.70 7.52
CA ILE A 575 -37.46 7.71 8.60
C ILE A 575 -38.93 7.33 8.69
N ASN A 576 -39.85 8.32 8.68
CA ASN A 576 -41.30 8.09 8.71
C ASN A 576 -41.80 7.34 7.47
N ARG A 577 -41.13 7.50 6.31
CA ARG A 577 -41.35 6.76 5.07
C ARG A 577 -40.70 5.37 5.05
N GLY A 578 -40.07 4.96 6.16
CA GLY A 578 -39.55 3.60 6.40
C GLY A 578 -38.07 3.39 6.10
N PHE A 579 -37.31 4.41 5.72
CA PHE A 579 -35.89 4.25 5.39
C PHE A 579 -35.03 4.09 6.65
N ARG A 580 -34.20 3.04 6.70
CA ARG A 580 -33.29 2.76 7.82
C ARG A 580 -31.96 3.47 7.65
N ILE A 581 -31.86 4.68 8.17
CA ILE A 581 -30.64 5.49 8.08
C ILE A 581 -29.62 4.99 9.13
N GLY A 582 -28.49 4.44 8.67
CA GLY A 582 -27.41 3.99 9.55
C GLY A 582 -26.39 5.07 9.88
N ILE A 583 -26.07 5.92 8.90
CA ILE A 583 -25.10 7.01 9.05
C ILE A 583 -25.56 8.29 8.34
N VAL A 584 -25.33 9.43 8.98
CA VAL A 584 -25.40 10.77 8.36
C VAL A 584 -24.02 11.41 8.45
N SER A 585 -23.53 11.97 7.35
CA SER A 585 -22.21 12.59 7.31
C SER A 585 -22.18 13.96 6.63
N LEU A 586 -21.30 14.84 7.11
CA LEU A 586 -21.17 16.23 6.65
C LEU A 586 -19.70 16.60 6.42
N ASP A 587 -19.43 17.46 5.44
CA ASP A 587 -18.06 17.86 5.08
C ASP A 587 -17.39 18.73 6.17
N SER A 588 -18.18 19.54 6.89
CA SER A 588 -17.75 20.30 8.06
C SER A 588 -18.79 20.33 9.19
N TRP A 589 -18.32 20.25 10.45
CA TRP A 589 -19.16 20.38 11.64
C TRP A 589 -19.53 21.85 11.90
N GLN A 590 -20.61 22.34 11.29
CA GLN A 590 -21.06 23.73 11.49
C GLN A 590 -22.16 23.91 12.56
N SER A 591 -22.90 22.85 12.91
CA SER A 591 -23.93 22.90 13.95
C SER A 591 -23.82 21.71 14.90
N THR A 592 -23.42 21.96 16.15
CA THR A 592 -23.37 20.93 17.22
C THR A 592 -24.76 20.45 17.64
N ASP A 593 -25.78 21.29 17.52
CA ASP A 593 -27.20 20.96 17.76
C ASP A 593 -27.68 19.86 16.79
N PHE A 594 -27.37 20.01 15.51
CA PHE A 594 -27.71 19.01 14.47
C PHE A 594 -27.15 17.62 14.82
N ILE A 595 -25.89 17.54 15.25
CA ILE A 595 -25.24 16.30 15.69
C ILE A 595 -26.03 15.67 16.83
N GLN A 596 -26.30 16.43 17.89
CA GLN A 596 -26.96 15.93 19.09
C GLN A 596 -28.38 15.44 18.81
N MET A 597 -29.10 16.10 17.89
CA MET A 597 -30.44 15.66 17.50
C MET A 597 -30.43 14.38 16.66
N ILE A 598 -29.54 14.26 15.67
CA ILE A 598 -29.44 13.02 14.87
C ILE A 598 -28.95 11.85 15.73
N SER A 599 -28.00 12.09 16.66
CA SER A 599 -27.56 11.05 17.62
C SER A 599 -28.67 10.61 18.58
N LYS A 600 -29.60 11.50 18.97
CA LYS A 600 -30.79 11.12 19.78
C LYS A 600 -31.76 10.20 19.03
N LEU A 601 -31.75 10.19 17.70
CA LEU A 601 -32.50 9.26 16.87
C LEU A 601 -31.78 7.90 16.70
N GLY A 602 -30.64 7.69 17.37
CA GLY A 602 -29.85 6.46 17.29
C GLY A 602 -29.01 6.32 16.01
N ILE A 603 -28.88 7.40 15.23
CA ILE A 603 -28.16 7.42 13.94
C ILE A 603 -26.71 7.85 14.16
N GLU A 604 -25.75 7.14 13.56
CA GLU A 604 -24.33 7.51 13.65
C GLU A 604 -24.05 8.79 12.84
N THR A 605 -23.32 9.73 13.42
CA THR A 605 -22.93 10.98 12.74
C THR A 605 -21.41 11.07 12.58
N LYS A 606 -20.91 11.36 11.37
CA LYS A 606 -19.47 11.57 11.11
C LYS A 606 -19.20 12.84 10.31
N THR A 607 -18.11 13.54 10.60
CA THR A 607 -17.51 14.41 9.58
C THR A 607 -16.69 13.56 8.62
N ARG A 608 -17.13 13.55 7.37
CA ARG A 608 -16.44 12.94 6.23
C ARG A 608 -16.21 14.09 5.28
N SER A 609 -14.95 14.53 5.14
CA SER A 609 -14.61 15.57 4.18
C SER A 609 -14.14 14.94 2.87
N VAL A 610 -14.96 15.06 1.83
CA VAL A 610 -14.69 14.61 0.46
C VAL A 610 -13.52 15.41 -0.15
N ASP A 611 -13.30 16.63 0.36
CA ASP A 611 -12.31 17.59 -0.14
C ASP A 611 -10.84 17.32 0.26
N ARG A 612 -10.58 16.39 1.18
CA ARG A 612 -9.23 16.18 1.78
C ARG A 612 -8.36 15.14 1.06
N ASN A 613 -8.95 14.27 0.25
CA ASN A 613 -8.27 13.20 -0.48
C ASN A 613 -9.20 12.65 -1.58
N THR A 614 -8.67 11.81 -2.47
CA THR A 614 -9.43 11.26 -3.59
C THR A 614 -10.35 10.09 -3.23
N ASN A 615 -10.36 9.56 -1.99
CA ASN A 615 -10.91 8.22 -1.70
C ASN A 615 -12.40 8.07 -1.99
N ALA A 616 -13.23 9.08 -1.69
CA ALA A 616 -14.67 9.03 -1.96
C ALA A 616 -14.96 9.03 -3.47
N TYR A 617 -14.22 9.87 -4.21
CA TYR A 617 -14.31 9.96 -5.66
C TYR A 617 -13.70 8.76 -6.39
N ASP A 618 -12.62 8.17 -5.88
CA ASP A 618 -12.02 6.92 -6.37
C ASP A 618 -13.01 5.76 -6.18
N CYS A 619 -13.76 5.74 -5.06
CA CYS A 619 -14.81 4.76 -4.80
C CYS A 619 -15.99 4.87 -5.81
N LEU A 620 -16.48 6.09 -6.06
CA LEU A 620 -17.50 6.34 -7.08
C LEU A 620 -17.00 5.92 -8.47
N LYS A 621 -15.76 6.28 -8.81
CA LYS A 621 -15.08 5.95 -10.07
C LYS A 621 -14.93 4.44 -10.28
N GLU A 622 -14.53 3.69 -9.25
CA GLU A 622 -14.43 2.23 -9.31
C GLU A 622 -15.80 1.58 -9.54
N LEU A 623 -16.81 1.92 -8.73
CA LEU A 623 -18.16 1.37 -8.87
C LEU A 623 -18.76 1.67 -10.25
N ALA A 624 -18.60 2.88 -10.75
CA ALA A 624 -19.11 3.27 -12.06
C ALA A 624 -18.38 2.55 -13.21
N TYR A 625 -17.05 2.43 -13.14
CA TYR A 625 -16.26 1.81 -14.21
C TYR A 625 -16.42 0.29 -14.26
N ASP A 626 -16.70 -0.35 -13.12
CA ASP A 626 -17.08 -1.76 -13.03
C ASP A 626 -18.57 -2.03 -13.36
N GLY A 627 -19.40 -1.00 -13.56
CA GLY A 627 -20.85 -1.16 -13.78
C GLY A 627 -21.64 -1.61 -12.54
N ARG A 628 -21.12 -1.33 -11.34
CA ARG A 628 -21.70 -1.67 -10.03
C ARG A 628 -22.45 -0.51 -9.34
N LEU A 629 -22.50 0.67 -9.97
CA LEU A 629 -23.27 1.82 -9.49
C LEU A 629 -24.61 1.91 -10.22
N LYS A 630 -25.71 1.95 -9.45
CA LYS A 630 -27.08 2.17 -9.94
C LYS A 630 -27.60 3.51 -9.41
N GLY A 631 -27.29 4.60 -10.10
CA GLY A 631 -27.87 5.91 -9.84
C GLY A 631 -28.94 6.27 -10.85
N TYR A 632 -29.39 7.52 -10.77
CA TYR A 632 -30.18 8.18 -11.82
C TYR A 632 -29.66 9.61 -12.00
N SER A 633 -29.85 10.16 -13.19
CA SER A 633 -29.74 11.60 -13.41
C SER A 633 -31.04 12.12 -14.02
N TYR A 634 -31.24 13.43 -14.03
CA TYR A 634 -32.42 14.02 -14.66
C TYR A 634 -32.12 15.46 -15.08
N ILE A 635 -32.90 15.98 -16.03
CA ILE A 635 -32.74 17.34 -16.51
C ILE A 635 -33.56 18.29 -15.62
N ARG A 636 -32.87 19.08 -14.79
CA ARG A 636 -33.48 20.24 -14.14
C ARG A 636 -33.71 21.33 -15.17
N VAL A 637 -34.90 21.91 -15.13
CA VAL A 637 -35.30 23.05 -15.96
C VAL A 637 -35.35 24.26 -15.03
N ILE A 638 -34.38 25.16 -15.19
CA ILE A 638 -34.22 26.35 -14.35
C ILE A 638 -34.63 27.57 -15.17
N GLU A 639 -35.68 28.26 -14.75
CA GLU A 639 -36.06 29.54 -15.32
C GLU A 639 -35.17 30.64 -14.76
N THR A 640 -34.45 31.34 -15.64
CA THR A 640 -33.61 32.49 -15.28
C THR A 640 -34.08 33.74 -16.02
N PRO A 641 -33.73 34.95 -15.55
CA PRO A 641 -34.01 36.19 -16.29
C PRO A 641 -33.42 36.23 -17.71
N ALA A 642 -32.43 35.38 -18.02
CA ALA A 642 -31.80 35.26 -19.34
C ALA A 642 -32.43 34.15 -20.22
N GLY A 643 -33.40 33.39 -19.71
CA GLY A 643 -34.07 32.29 -20.42
C GLY A 643 -34.10 30.98 -19.62
N VAL A 644 -34.58 29.93 -20.27
CA VAL A 644 -34.71 28.58 -19.69
C VAL A 644 -33.40 27.81 -19.85
N ILE A 645 -32.75 27.48 -18.73
CA ILE A 645 -31.55 26.64 -18.70
C ILE A 645 -31.95 25.19 -18.40
N LYS A 646 -31.34 24.25 -19.11
CA LYS A 646 -31.47 22.81 -18.85
C LYS A 646 -30.11 22.27 -18.39
N VAL A 647 -30.05 21.72 -17.18
CA VAL A 647 -28.82 21.19 -16.58
C VAL A 647 -29.02 19.75 -16.12
N ASN A 648 -27.96 18.95 -16.17
CA ASN A 648 -27.89 17.63 -15.55
C ASN A 648 -26.81 17.68 -14.45
N GLU A 649 -27.18 18.20 -13.28
CA GLU A 649 -26.21 18.62 -12.26
C GLU A 649 -25.17 17.55 -11.92
N ILE A 650 -25.58 16.32 -11.61
CA ILE A 650 -24.64 15.24 -11.29
C ILE A 650 -23.69 14.87 -12.44
N ILE A 651 -24.16 14.89 -13.69
CA ILE A 651 -23.32 14.58 -14.86
C ILE A 651 -22.40 15.76 -15.19
N ASP A 652 -22.93 16.97 -15.16
CA ASP A 652 -22.22 18.20 -15.50
C ASP A 652 -21.13 18.50 -14.46
N GLU A 653 -21.39 18.29 -13.16
CA GLU A 653 -20.39 18.37 -12.10
C GLU A 653 -19.30 17.30 -12.32
N ILE A 654 -19.66 16.01 -12.34
CA ILE A 654 -18.71 14.87 -12.49
C ILE A 654 -17.83 15.00 -13.74
N TYR A 655 -18.37 15.48 -14.87
CA TYR A 655 -17.62 15.64 -16.12
C TYR A 655 -16.62 16.78 -16.14
N ASN A 656 -16.77 17.76 -15.24
CA ASN A 656 -15.94 18.96 -15.15
C ASN A 656 -14.91 18.89 -14.01
N LEU A 657 -15.11 18.03 -13.00
CA LEU A 657 -14.12 17.79 -11.94
C LEU A 657 -12.72 17.50 -12.51
N VAL A 658 -11.70 18.12 -11.92
CA VAL A 658 -10.27 17.99 -12.25
C VAL A 658 -9.46 17.64 -10.99
N LEU A 659 -8.25 17.10 -11.17
CA LEU A 659 -7.35 16.76 -10.07
C LEU A 659 -6.34 17.89 -9.81
N ILE A 660 -6.60 18.75 -8.82
CA ILE A 660 -5.67 19.82 -8.43
C ILE A 660 -4.59 19.25 -7.51
N GLY A 661 -3.32 19.57 -7.83
CA GLY A 661 -2.16 19.16 -7.04
C GLY A 661 -1.95 17.64 -6.91
N GLY A 662 -2.62 16.84 -7.75
CA GLY A 662 -2.57 15.37 -7.66
C GLY A 662 -3.31 14.77 -6.45
N ARG A 663 -4.06 15.56 -5.69
CA ARG A 663 -4.60 15.15 -4.37
C ARG A 663 -6.01 15.60 -4.06
N LYS A 664 -6.46 16.71 -4.65
CA LYS A 664 -7.80 17.27 -4.46
C LYS A 664 -8.61 17.14 -5.75
N VAL A 665 -9.80 16.54 -5.67
CA VAL A 665 -10.78 16.60 -6.76
C VAL A 665 -11.55 17.90 -6.62
N GLU A 666 -11.60 18.72 -7.68
CA GLU A 666 -12.13 20.07 -7.60
C GLU A 666 -12.77 20.49 -8.93
N HIS A 667 -13.74 21.41 -8.91
CA HIS A 667 -14.37 21.92 -10.12
C HIS A 667 -13.60 23.12 -10.74
N PRO A 668 -13.77 23.41 -12.05
CA PRO A 668 -13.23 24.61 -12.67
C PRO A 668 -13.93 25.88 -12.16
N ALA A 669 -13.36 27.06 -12.39
CA ALA A 669 -13.83 28.34 -11.81
C ALA A 669 -15.30 28.75 -12.11
N LEU A 670 -15.98 28.09 -13.05
CA LEU A 670 -17.39 28.29 -13.40
C LEU A 670 -18.27 27.05 -13.18
N GLY A 671 -17.74 26.01 -12.52
CA GLY A 671 -18.49 24.81 -12.14
C GLY A 671 -19.05 24.85 -10.71
N SER A 672 -19.64 23.74 -10.31
CA SER A 672 -19.98 23.35 -8.94
C SER A 672 -19.53 21.89 -8.74
N LYS A 673 -19.63 21.38 -7.52
CA LYS A 673 -19.48 19.96 -7.16
C LYS A 673 -20.43 19.50 -6.06
N ASP A 674 -21.41 20.32 -5.64
CA ASP A 674 -22.16 20.10 -4.39
C ASP A 674 -22.97 18.78 -4.44
N VAL A 675 -23.52 18.45 -5.61
CA VAL A 675 -24.29 17.22 -5.85
C VAL A 675 -23.33 16.03 -6.03
N SER A 676 -22.15 16.24 -6.63
CA SER A 676 -21.13 15.19 -6.77
C SER A 676 -20.39 14.84 -5.47
N ASP A 677 -20.11 15.82 -4.60
CA ASP A 677 -19.49 15.61 -3.28
C ASP A 677 -20.46 14.84 -2.37
N SER A 678 -21.69 15.34 -2.24
CA SER A 678 -22.76 14.66 -1.49
C SER A 678 -22.96 13.21 -1.99
N CYS A 679 -22.96 12.99 -3.31
CA CYS A 679 -23.03 11.65 -3.90
C CYS A 679 -21.83 10.75 -3.56
N ALA A 680 -20.60 11.23 -3.74
CA ALA A 680 -19.38 10.47 -3.48
C ALA A 680 -19.25 10.06 -2.00
N GLY A 681 -19.53 10.97 -1.06
CA GLY A 681 -19.50 10.63 0.37
C GLY A 681 -20.65 9.72 0.81
N SER A 682 -21.84 9.85 0.21
CA SER A 682 -22.99 8.97 0.48
C SER A 682 -22.68 7.53 0.08
N ILE A 683 -22.17 7.32 -1.13
CA ILE A 683 -21.73 6.02 -1.67
C ILE A 683 -20.65 5.40 -0.78
N GLN A 684 -19.64 6.18 -0.37
CA GLN A 684 -18.56 5.66 0.47
C GLN A 684 -19.07 5.23 1.85
N GLY A 685 -19.99 6.00 2.46
CA GLY A 685 -20.64 5.61 3.71
C GLY A 685 -21.57 4.40 3.56
N ALA A 686 -22.21 4.21 2.40
CA ALA A 686 -23.08 3.06 2.14
C ALA A 686 -22.29 1.75 2.13
N ILE A 687 -21.08 1.76 1.59
CA ILE A 687 -20.18 0.59 1.64
C ILE A 687 -19.71 0.31 3.08
N GLU A 688 -19.39 1.36 3.85
CA GLU A 688 -18.90 1.25 5.23
C GLU A 688 -19.91 0.55 6.15
N ILE A 689 -21.21 0.89 6.06
CA ILE A 689 -22.29 0.27 6.85
C ILE A 689 -22.95 -0.94 6.16
N GLY A 690 -22.76 -1.07 4.85
CA GLY A 690 -23.38 -2.13 4.05
C GLY A 690 -22.78 -3.50 4.35
N PHE A 691 -21.47 -3.59 4.60
CA PHE A 691 -20.85 -4.89 4.91
C PHE A 691 -21.22 -5.45 6.29
N SER A 692 -21.50 -4.60 7.28
CA SER A 692 -21.92 -5.04 8.63
C SER A 692 -23.39 -5.46 8.73
N SER A 693 -24.20 -5.16 7.70
CA SER A 693 -25.61 -5.56 7.66
C SER A 693 -25.86 -6.93 7.02
N PHE A 694 -24.84 -7.59 6.48
CA PHE A 694 -24.90 -8.97 5.96
C PHE A 694 -24.19 -10.02 6.86
N SER A 695 -23.79 -9.65 8.08
CA SER A 695 -22.93 -10.49 8.94
C SER A 695 -23.65 -11.18 10.11
N VAL A 696 -24.97 -11.31 10.08
CA VAL A 696 -25.76 -12.04 11.09
C VAL A 696 -26.81 -12.93 10.39
N ASP A 697 -26.74 -14.23 10.69
CA ASP A 697 -27.72 -15.29 10.41
C ASP A 697 -28.25 -15.46 8.98
N ASP A 698 -27.49 -16.17 8.13
CA ASP A 698 -28.05 -16.86 6.95
C ASP A 698 -27.28 -18.16 6.58
N VAL A 699 -26.79 -18.89 7.60
CA VAL A 699 -26.16 -20.22 7.43
C VAL A 699 -26.64 -21.19 8.51
N HIS A 700 -27.90 -21.63 8.43
CA HIS A 700 -28.32 -22.96 8.89
C HIS A 700 -29.61 -23.40 8.20
N VAL A 701 -29.47 -24.03 7.03
CA VAL A 701 -30.52 -24.88 6.46
C VAL A 701 -30.25 -26.32 6.88
N SER A 702 -31.06 -26.83 7.80
CA SER A 702 -31.19 -28.27 8.08
C SER A 702 -32.68 -28.60 8.19
N ALA A 703 -33.13 -29.62 7.48
CA ALA A 703 -34.51 -30.08 7.52
C ALA A 703 -34.86 -30.65 8.91
N ASP A 704 -36.03 -30.31 9.45
CA ASP A 704 -37.23 -31.14 9.31
C ASP A 704 -38.48 -30.49 9.94
N ARG A 705 -39.63 -31.18 9.78
CA ARG A 705 -41.01 -30.91 10.25
C ARG A 705 -41.10 -30.44 11.73
N GLU A 706 -42.17 -29.80 12.22
CA GLU A 706 -43.60 -29.99 11.93
C GLU A 706 -44.46 -28.80 12.46
N SER A 707 -45.79 -28.83 12.25
CA SER A 707 -46.73 -27.73 12.53
C SER A 707 -47.20 -27.57 13.99
N VAL A 708 -47.18 -26.35 14.56
CA VAL A 708 -48.08 -25.92 15.67
C VAL A 708 -48.51 -24.45 15.49
N SER A 709 -49.67 -24.10 16.07
CA SER A 709 -50.49 -22.90 15.88
C SER A 709 -50.12 -21.66 16.71
N SER A 710 -50.50 -20.48 16.17
CA SER A 710 -50.92 -19.24 16.85
C SER A 710 -50.80 -19.12 18.38
N LYS A 711 -50.15 -18.04 18.85
CA LYS A 711 -50.82 -16.87 19.48
C LYS A 711 -49.84 -15.75 19.86
N ASP A 712 -50.37 -14.53 19.83
CA ASP A 712 -50.14 -13.37 20.71
C ASP A 712 -48.72 -13.14 21.30
N ASP A 713 -48.10 -12.01 20.92
CA ASP A 713 -47.76 -11.00 21.94
C ASP A 713 -47.77 -9.59 21.33
N PHE A 714 -48.45 -8.67 22.03
CA PHE A 714 -48.83 -7.33 21.55
C PHE A 714 -48.64 -6.34 22.72
N SER A 715 -47.49 -5.65 22.81
CA SER A 715 -47.26 -4.70 23.93
C SER A 715 -46.49 -3.41 23.58
N ASP A 716 -45.56 -3.42 22.63
CA ASP A 716 -44.53 -2.35 22.57
C ASP A 716 -44.90 -1.15 21.67
N ARG A 717 -46.15 -1.09 21.16
CA ARG A 717 -46.62 0.00 20.29
C ARG A 717 -47.15 1.25 21.01
N GLU A 718 -47.43 1.19 22.32
CA GLU A 718 -48.00 2.35 23.03
C GLU A 718 -46.95 3.38 23.49
N PHE A 719 -45.65 3.03 23.54
CA PHE A 719 -44.62 3.98 23.98
C PHE A 719 -44.21 4.99 22.90
N LEU A 720 -44.29 4.59 21.62
CA LEU A 720 -43.88 5.45 20.49
C LEU A 720 -44.94 6.52 20.12
N ASN A 721 -46.22 6.25 20.34
CA ASN A 721 -47.31 7.19 20.03
C ASN A 721 -47.46 8.35 21.05
N LYS A 722 -46.64 8.40 22.10
CA LYS A 722 -46.71 9.46 23.13
C LYS A 722 -45.66 10.56 22.98
N VAL A 723 -44.81 10.49 21.95
CA VAL A 723 -43.73 11.47 21.70
C VAL A 723 -44.04 12.37 20.48
N SER A 724 -45.10 12.07 19.71
CA SER A 724 -45.47 12.84 18.52
C SER A 724 -46.25 14.14 18.80
N ASP A 725 -47.00 14.21 19.90
CA ASP A 725 -48.08 15.20 20.04
C ASP A 725 -47.63 16.50 20.75
N ASP A 726 -46.58 16.46 21.58
CA ASP A 726 -46.09 17.64 22.34
C ASP A 726 -45.20 18.61 21.52
N TYR A 727 -44.93 18.32 20.24
CA TYR A 727 -44.02 19.10 19.39
C TYR A 727 -44.69 19.94 18.29
N PHE A 728 -46.02 19.96 18.20
CA PHE A 728 -46.76 20.68 17.13
C PHE A 728 -47.47 21.98 17.54
N THR A 729 -47.28 22.47 18.77
CA THR A 729 -47.72 23.81 19.18
C THR A 729 -46.67 24.52 20.04
N GLY A 730 -45.95 25.48 19.43
CA GLY A 730 -44.94 26.32 20.07
C GLY A 730 -44.28 27.27 19.09
#